data_AF-A5INH9-F1
#
_entry.id   AF-A5INH9-F1
#
_cell.length_a   1.000
_cell.length_b   1.000
_cell.length_c   1.000
_cell.angle_alpha   90.00
_cell.angle_beta   90.00
_cell.angle_gamma   90.00
#
_symmetry.space_group_name_H-M   'P 1'
#
loop_
_entity.id
_entity.type
_entity.pdbx_description
1 polymer ?
#
loop_
_entity_poly.entity_id
_entity_poly.type
_entity_poly.pdbx_seq_one_letter_code
_entity_poly.pdbx_strand_id
1 'polypeptide(L)'
;MYKVTWDCVSNGVLLVNDANGSNVIAPPRPVFFEELDLLGFNEFWEYPKAQEPLLWAIGRRYYYKGELVAEAKGGNIFEPPEIILIEKGQNLKLEPIDIKKVIEKNKEALFVLENEALDFIEHTYKVYKKKGYLFAVSYSGGKDSQVVLDLVTRVVPCDDLVVIFSDTTMEIPYTYENVEKTKEEYEKRYPGLKFYVAKPPKPMMEFWKEFGPPSRVHRWCCTVAKTAPFIRIIKAIFGKTAGENSKTKLIVFDGIRSEESARRSNYQRLGIEAKHILQINAEVIRDWNTLEVFLYLYYRNLRMNKGYRYGLNRVGCSVCPFASEWSEYIIYSMHSDLIDKYVKILENYINYLGVEDPMKIQEYIIQGQWKKRAGGEGINSNGKHLELISEDGKLVGIIRNTRNSSENFLEWVKVVGDIFYKHSPNNKTEGEIKVSNNTHQFNILKKHKNEVVEIQTANDKVFENKIKRILYKTTYCVNCGACEAECPTNALYVLPSVKIDGNLCTHCGNCLYFVEKGCLVAKSLQMAEGGRNMGKMSRDSKLKGFGRYLTFGLRDDWLSGFLNNPEEWFAENNLGNKQIESMKVWLLDAELITKDKLPTPLAKNIREIYLRHKNLAWELIWANLYYNSPVCRFFIENIEWNEIKSVKEITEMVAELDNTISERTIKSGLSSLFNTFEFSPLGKELKIGIIEKEGRERYVKKLAQTIFTHCRLHTAFIRQQSM
;
A
#
# COMPACT_ATOMS: atom_id res chain seq x y z
N MET A 1 12.10 -21.55 -11.21
CA MET A 1 12.81 -22.66 -10.55
C MET A 1 14.14 -22.97 -11.23
N TYR A 2 14.16 -22.92 -12.56
CA TYR A 2 15.33 -23.18 -13.38
C TYR A 2 16.08 -21.89 -13.74
N LYS A 3 17.38 -22.05 -14.01
CA LYS A 3 18.17 -21.04 -14.73
C LYS A 3 17.87 -21.14 -16.21
N VAL A 4 18.10 -20.06 -16.95
CA VAL A 4 17.82 -19.99 -18.39
C VAL A 4 19.10 -19.81 -19.18
N THR A 5 19.23 -20.50 -20.31
CA THR A 5 20.31 -20.32 -21.29
C THR A 5 19.74 -20.29 -22.72
N TRP A 6 20.47 -19.71 -23.66
CA TRP A 6 20.10 -19.73 -25.08
C TRP A 6 20.33 -21.11 -25.72
N ASP A 7 19.48 -21.47 -26.68
CA ASP A 7 19.75 -22.51 -27.68
C ASP A 7 19.90 -21.85 -29.05
N CYS A 8 21.13 -21.40 -29.33
CA CYS A 8 21.45 -20.64 -30.54
C CYS A 8 21.13 -21.41 -31.83
N VAL A 9 21.22 -22.75 -31.80
CA VAL A 9 21.00 -23.60 -32.98
C VAL A 9 19.53 -23.60 -33.40
N SER A 10 18.60 -23.62 -32.45
CA SER A 10 17.15 -23.64 -32.73
C SER A 10 16.47 -22.28 -32.64
N ASN A 11 17.22 -21.20 -32.40
CA ASN A 11 16.66 -19.90 -31.99
C ASN A 11 15.75 -20.05 -30.74
N GLY A 12 16.14 -20.94 -29.83
CA GLY A 12 15.36 -21.36 -28.68
C GLY A 12 15.96 -20.97 -27.35
N VAL A 13 15.41 -21.54 -26.28
CA VAL A 13 15.80 -21.34 -24.89
C VAL A 13 15.76 -22.66 -24.14
N LEU A 14 16.61 -22.82 -23.13
CA LEU A 14 16.70 -24.03 -22.29
C LEU A 14 16.58 -23.67 -20.82
N LEU A 15 15.82 -24.49 -20.09
CA LEU A 15 15.70 -24.51 -18.65
C LEU A 15 16.73 -25.50 -18.08
N VAL A 16 17.65 -25.04 -17.23
CA VAL A 16 18.75 -25.85 -16.69
C VAL A 16 18.83 -25.76 -15.16
N ASN A 17 19.20 -26.87 -14.51
CA ASN A 17 19.37 -26.97 -13.05
C ASN A 17 20.65 -26.26 -12.58
N ASP A 18 21.78 -26.57 -13.24
CA ASP A 18 23.09 -25.98 -12.96
C ASP A 18 23.72 -25.41 -14.23
N ALA A 19 24.43 -24.29 -14.06
CA ALA A 19 25.06 -23.54 -15.15
C ALA A 19 26.55 -23.84 -15.23
N ASN A 20 26.93 -25.12 -15.27
CA ASN A 20 28.32 -25.52 -15.39
C ASN A 20 28.86 -25.14 -16.78
N GLY A 21 29.38 -23.91 -16.90
CA GLY A 21 30.04 -23.38 -18.11
C GLY A 21 29.15 -22.60 -19.09
N SER A 22 27.83 -22.52 -18.87
CA SER A 22 26.89 -21.80 -19.75
C SER A 22 26.55 -20.40 -19.21
N ASN A 23 26.54 -19.37 -20.08
CA ASN A 23 26.12 -18.01 -19.72
C ASN A 23 24.62 -18.00 -19.35
N VAL A 24 24.33 -17.97 -18.04
CA VAL A 24 22.97 -17.79 -17.52
C VAL A 24 22.43 -16.43 -17.94
N ILE A 25 21.21 -16.42 -18.46
CA ILE A 25 20.52 -15.19 -18.86
C ILE A 25 19.30 -14.94 -17.97
N ALA A 26 18.86 -13.69 -17.94
CA ALA A 26 17.55 -13.37 -17.39
C ALA A 26 16.44 -14.01 -18.26
N PRO A 27 15.33 -14.48 -17.67
CA PRO A 27 14.26 -15.14 -18.40
C PRO A 27 13.69 -14.26 -19.53
N PRO A 28 13.87 -14.62 -20.81
CA PRO A 28 13.34 -13.84 -21.92
C PRO A 28 11.83 -14.09 -22.10
N ARG A 29 11.16 -13.12 -22.72
CA ARG A 29 9.80 -13.28 -23.27
C ARG A 29 9.84 -13.48 -24.79
N PRO A 30 8.86 -14.19 -25.36
CA PRO A 30 8.70 -14.25 -26.82
C PRO A 30 8.35 -12.86 -27.39
N VAL A 31 8.79 -12.62 -28.63
CA VAL A 31 8.48 -11.42 -29.43
C VAL A 31 7.80 -11.87 -30.72
N PHE A 32 6.73 -11.18 -31.09
CA PHE A 32 5.89 -11.52 -32.25
C PHE A 32 5.89 -10.38 -33.25
N PHE A 33 5.42 -10.65 -34.47
CA PHE A 33 5.37 -9.66 -35.53
C PHE A 33 4.52 -8.44 -35.16
N GLU A 34 3.50 -8.58 -34.30
CA GLU A 34 2.67 -7.44 -33.88
C GLU A 34 3.45 -6.40 -33.08
N GLU A 35 4.36 -6.83 -32.21
CA GLU A 35 5.27 -5.91 -31.51
C GLU A 35 6.25 -5.26 -32.50
N LEU A 36 6.79 -6.05 -33.44
CA LEU A 36 7.75 -5.53 -34.42
C LEU A 36 7.11 -4.50 -35.36
N ASP A 37 5.91 -4.76 -35.87
CA ASP A 37 5.11 -3.84 -36.68
C ASP A 37 4.78 -2.56 -35.91
N LEU A 38 4.39 -2.69 -34.62
CA LEU A 38 4.06 -1.54 -33.78
C LEU A 38 5.27 -0.61 -33.56
N LEU A 39 6.47 -1.17 -33.48
CA LEU A 39 7.71 -0.45 -33.20
C LEU A 39 8.47 -0.02 -34.47
N GLY A 40 7.95 -0.32 -35.66
CA GLY A 40 8.58 0.07 -36.93
C GLY A 40 9.77 -0.80 -37.35
N PHE A 41 9.91 -2.02 -36.83
CA PHE A 41 11.03 -2.91 -37.20
C PHE A 41 10.99 -3.36 -38.68
N ASN A 42 9.85 -3.23 -39.35
CA ASN A 42 9.68 -3.51 -40.79
C ASN A 42 10.52 -2.57 -41.68
N GLU A 43 11.00 -1.44 -41.17
CA GLU A 43 11.93 -0.56 -41.88
C GLU A 43 13.36 -1.11 -41.90
N PHE A 44 13.68 -2.02 -40.97
CA PHE A 44 15.04 -2.54 -40.76
C PHE A 44 15.19 -4.02 -41.10
N TRP A 45 14.14 -4.82 -40.90
CA TRP A 45 14.16 -6.28 -40.98
C TRP A 45 13.06 -6.82 -41.89
N GLU A 46 13.29 -8.00 -42.48
CA GLU A 46 12.26 -8.78 -43.18
C GLU A 46 11.78 -9.92 -42.27
N TYR A 47 10.47 -10.03 -42.02
CA TYR A 47 9.92 -11.09 -41.17
C TYR A 47 8.47 -11.45 -41.53
N PRO A 48 8.04 -12.71 -41.34
CA PRO A 48 6.68 -13.14 -41.65
C PRO A 48 5.68 -12.77 -40.55
N LYS A 49 4.42 -12.54 -40.93
CA LYS A 49 3.29 -12.34 -40.02
C LYS A 49 2.77 -13.68 -39.47
N ALA A 50 3.62 -14.36 -38.69
CA ALA A 50 3.37 -15.71 -38.17
C ALA A 50 2.69 -15.73 -36.78
N GLN A 51 2.09 -16.85 -36.41
CA GLN A 51 1.53 -17.02 -35.06
C GLN A 51 2.62 -17.32 -34.03
N GLU A 52 3.68 -18.00 -34.45
CA GLU A 52 4.84 -18.31 -33.65
C GLU A 52 5.68 -17.05 -33.40
N PRO A 53 6.42 -16.99 -32.27
CA PRO A 53 7.36 -15.89 -32.04
C PRO A 53 8.52 -15.95 -33.03
N LEU A 54 9.09 -14.78 -33.29
CA LEU A 54 10.19 -14.61 -34.26
C LEU A 54 11.55 -14.50 -33.57
N LEU A 55 11.56 -13.95 -32.35
CA LEU A 55 12.75 -13.74 -31.54
C LEU A 55 12.39 -13.60 -30.06
N TRP A 56 13.37 -13.28 -29.23
CA TRP A 56 13.23 -13.18 -27.78
C TRP A 56 13.59 -11.79 -27.28
N ALA A 57 13.01 -11.36 -26.16
CA ALA A 57 13.35 -10.09 -25.52
C ALA A 57 13.65 -10.25 -24.04
N ILE A 58 14.70 -9.56 -23.57
CA ILE A 58 15.01 -9.35 -22.16
C ILE A 58 14.91 -7.84 -21.89
N GLY A 59 13.89 -7.43 -21.15
CA GLY A 59 13.58 -6.01 -20.99
C GLY A 59 13.18 -5.39 -22.34
N ARG A 60 14.01 -4.45 -22.83
CA ARG A 60 13.85 -3.78 -24.14
C ARG A 60 14.94 -4.16 -25.14
N ARG A 61 15.67 -5.24 -24.88
CA ARG A 61 16.72 -5.79 -25.73
C ARG A 61 16.23 -7.02 -26.45
N TYR A 62 16.47 -7.07 -27.75
CA TYR A 62 15.99 -8.07 -28.69
C TYR A 62 17.12 -9.02 -29.07
N TYR A 63 16.86 -10.32 -28.98
CA TYR A 63 17.84 -11.38 -29.21
C TYR A 63 17.35 -12.37 -30.26
N TYR A 64 18.16 -12.59 -31.29
CA TYR A 64 17.92 -13.57 -32.33
C TYR A 64 19.05 -14.60 -32.33
N LYS A 65 18.72 -15.89 -32.23
CA LYS A 65 19.68 -17.00 -32.07
C LYS A 65 20.68 -16.79 -30.91
N GLY A 66 20.21 -16.15 -29.84
CA GLY A 66 20.99 -15.84 -28.64
C GLY A 66 21.90 -14.60 -28.73
N GLU A 67 21.96 -13.94 -29.89
CA GLU A 67 22.75 -12.74 -30.13
C GLU A 67 21.89 -11.48 -29.96
N LEU A 68 22.44 -10.44 -29.33
CA LEU A 68 21.77 -9.14 -29.21
C LEU A 68 21.74 -8.45 -30.58
N VAL A 69 20.56 -8.13 -31.07
CA VAL A 69 20.36 -7.56 -32.42
C VAL A 69 19.78 -6.15 -32.42
N ALA A 70 18.99 -5.79 -31.40
CA ALA A 70 18.48 -4.44 -31.24
C ALA A 70 18.15 -4.10 -29.79
N GLU A 71 18.02 -2.81 -29.50
CA GLU A 71 17.54 -2.27 -28.22
C GLU A 71 16.58 -1.10 -28.48
N ALA A 72 15.43 -1.11 -27.81
CA ALA A 72 14.51 0.03 -27.80
C ALA A 72 14.81 0.95 -26.60
N LYS A 73 15.12 2.23 -26.88
CA LYS A 73 15.46 3.24 -25.86
C LYS A 73 14.47 4.39 -25.84
N GLY A 74 14.28 4.99 -24.66
CA GLY A 74 13.36 6.12 -24.49
C GLY A 74 11.89 5.73 -24.70
N GLY A 75 11.13 6.65 -25.29
CA GLY A 75 9.69 6.54 -25.46
C GLY A 75 8.91 6.90 -24.19
N ASN A 76 7.71 7.44 -24.38
CA ASN A 76 6.77 7.74 -23.32
C ASN A 76 5.34 7.42 -23.80
N ILE A 77 4.32 7.80 -23.04
CA ILE A 77 2.93 7.49 -23.39
C ILE A 77 2.52 8.01 -24.78
N PHE A 78 3.10 9.11 -25.28
CA PHE A 78 2.74 9.72 -26.56
C PHE A 78 3.81 9.55 -27.64
N GLU A 79 5.06 9.33 -27.26
CA GLU A 79 6.19 9.25 -28.19
C GLU A 79 6.76 7.84 -28.28
N PRO A 80 7.04 7.33 -29.49
CA PRO A 80 7.63 6.01 -29.67
C PRO A 80 9.05 5.93 -29.08
N PRO A 81 9.47 4.74 -28.64
CA PRO A 81 10.87 4.50 -28.35
C PRO A 81 11.70 4.51 -29.64
N GLU A 82 12.95 4.93 -29.53
CA GLU A 82 13.93 4.84 -30.61
C GLU A 82 14.49 3.42 -30.69
N ILE A 83 14.57 2.87 -31.90
CA ILE A 83 15.14 1.55 -32.16
C ILE A 83 16.62 1.69 -32.55
N ILE A 84 17.49 1.07 -31.74
CA ILE A 84 18.93 1.04 -31.98
C ILE A 84 19.32 -0.36 -32.42
N LEU A 85 19.74 -0.49 -33.68
CA LEU A 85 20.28 -1.74 -34.21
C LEU A 85 21.73 -1.94 -33.74
N ILE A 86 22.06 -3.18 -33.39
CA ILE A 86 23.43 -3.61 -33.16
C ILE A 86 24.03 -4.10 -34.49
N GLU A 87 25.36 -4.15 -34.61
CA GLU A 87 26.07 -4.62 -35.81
C GLU A 87 25.54 -5.97 -36.32
N LYS A 88 25.36 -6.95 -35.43
CA LYS A 88 24.79 -8.27 -35.76
C LYS A 88 23.30 -8.23 -36.14
N GLY A 89 22.62 -7.11 -35.92
CA GLY A 89 21.21 -6.90 -36.20
C GLY A 89 20.92 -6.15 -37.50
N GLN A 90 21.94 -5.85 -38.31
CA GLN A 90 21.74 -5.15 -39.59
C GLN A 90 21.11 -6.08 -40.63
N ASN A 91 20.05 -5.63 -41.30
CA ASN A 91 19.36 -6.33 -42.41
C ASN A 91 18.99 -7.78 -42.12
N LEU A 92 18.44 -8.07 -40.93
CA LEU A 92 18.03 -9.41 -40.57
C LEU A 92 16.79 -9.87 -41.36
N LYS A 93 16.82 -11.14 -41.77
CA LYS A 93 15.65 -11.89 -42.20
C LYS A 93 15.28 -12.88 -41.10
N LEU A 94 14.15 -12.65 -40.44
CA LEU A 94 13.70 -13.49 -39.33
C LEU A 94 12.84 -14.64 -39.82
N GLU A 95 12.92 -15.76 -39.09
CA GLU A 95 12.13 -16.95 -39.33
C GLU A 95 11.36 -17.31 -38.05
N PRO A 96 10.14 -17.89 -38.16
CA PRO A 96 9.38 -18.33 -37.00
C PRO A 96 10.15 -19.37 -36.18
N ILE A 97 10.14 -19.21 -34.87
CA ILE A 97 10.74 -20.17 -33.94
C ILE A 97 9.91 -21.45 -33.94
N ASP A 98 10.58 -22.61 -34.07
CA ASP A 98 9.95 -23.91 -33.89
C ASP A 98 9.67 -24.17 -32.41
N ILE A 99 8.51 -23.70 -31.94
CA ILE A 99 8.09 -23.84 -30.56
C ILE A 99 7.91 -25.30 -30.15
N LYS A 100 7.54 -26.20 -31.08
CA LYS A 100 7.40 -27.62 -30.75
C LYS A 100 8.76 -28.19 -30.33
N LYS A 101 9.80 -27.87 -31.09
CA LYS A 101 11.18 -28.26 -30.78
C LYS A 101 11.70 -27.63 -29.48
N VAL A 102 11.37 -26.35 -29.24
CA VAL A 102 11.70 -25.69 -27.96
C VAL A 102 11.05 -26.41 -26.78
N ILE A 103 9.78 -26.79 -26.89
CA ILE A 103 9.06 -27.52 -25.84
C ILE A 103 9.62 -28.92 -25.65
N GLU A 104 9.93 -29.64 -26.73
CA GLU A 104 10.54 -30.97 -26.66
C GLU A 104 11.85 -30.95 -25.86
N LYS A 105 12.72 -29.97 -26.13
CA LYS A 105 13.99 -29.81 -25.39
C LYS A 105 13.84 -29.43 -23.92
N ASN A 106 12.69 -28.87 -23.52
CA ASN A 106 12.41 -28.44 -22.15
C ASN A 106 11.41 -29.35 -21.43
N LYS A 107 11.02 -30.47 -22.03
CA LYS A 107 9.92 -31.32 -21.57
C LYS A 107 10.11 -31.83 -20.14
N GLU A 108 11.32 -32.26 -19.79
CA GLU A 108 11.64 -32.76 -18.44
C GLU A 108 11.49 -31.67 -17.38
N ALA A 109 12.05 -30.49 -17.63
CA ALA A 109 11.93 -29.35 -16.73
C ALA A 109 10.47 -28.93 -16.55
N LEU A 110 9.70 -28.84 -17.65
CA LEU A 110 8.28 -28.52 -17.64
C LEU A 110 7.45 -29.56 -16.87
N PHE A 111 7.77 -30.84 -17.00
CA PHE A 111 7.12 -31.91 -16.26
C PHE A 111 7.35 -31.75 -14.74
N VAL A 112 8.57 -31.44 -14.31
CA VAL A 112 8.87 -31.19 -12.89
C VAL A 112 8.12 -29.95 -12.38
N LEU A 113 8.14 -28.84 -13.12
CA LEU A 113 7.39 -27.62 -12.77
C LEU A 113 5.90 -27.89 -12.57
N GLU A 114 5.31 -28.61 -13.53
CA GLU A 114 3.90 -28.97 -13.54
C GLU A 114 3.54 -29.83 -12.33
N ASN A 115 4.24 -30.93 -12.08
CA ASN A 115 3.93 -31.84 -10.98
C ASN A 115 4.12 -31.19 -9.61
N GLU A 116 5.18 -30.40 -9.43
CA GLU A 116 5.41 -29.65 -8.18
C GLU A 116 4.21 -28.74 -7.85
N ALA A 117 3.68 -28.03 -8.85
CA ALA A 117 2.54 -27.16 -8.67
C ALA A 117 1.24 -27.95 -8.41
N LEU A 118 1.04 -29.08 -9.10
CA LEU A 118 -0.11 -29.95 -8.90
C LEU A 118 -0.11 -30.55 -7.48
N ASP A 119 1.03 -31.02 -6.99
CA ASP A 119 1.20 -31.57 -5.64
C ASP A 119 0.88 -30.51 -4.57
N PHE A 120 1.35 -29.27 -4.78
CA PHE A 120 1.03 -28.15 -3.88
C PHE A 120 -0.49 -27.86 -3.84
N ILE A 121 -1.14 -27.82 -5.01
CA ILE A 121 -2.60 -27.60 -5.09
C ILE A 121 -3.34 -28.76 -4.42
N GLU A 122 -2.93 -30.00 -4.68
CA GLU A 122 -3.59 -31.20 -4.16
C GLU A 122 -3.49 -31.25 -2.63
N HIS A 123 -2.29 -31.00 -2.09
CA HIS A 123 -2.08 -30.90 -0.65
C HIS A 123 -2.95 -29.81 -0.03
N THR A 124 -2.94 -28.60 -0.62
CA THR A 124 -3.74 -27.46 -0.16
C THR A 124 -5.23 -27.80 -0.16
N TYR A 125 -5.74 -28.36 -1.25
CA TYR A 125 -7.14 -28.78 -1.36
C TYR A 125 -7.50 -29.81 -0.30
N LYS A 126 -6.74 -30.91 -0.16
CA LYS A 126 -7.00 -31.97 0.83
C LYS A 126 -7.01 -31.44 2.27
N VAL A 127 -6.08 -30.56 2.63
CA VAL A 127 -5.98 -29.99 3.99
C VAL A 127 -7.14 -29.06 4.29
N TYR A 128 -7.44 -28.12 3.38
CA TYR A 128 -8.41 -27.06 3.66
C TYR A 128 -9.86 -27.50 3.41
N LYS A 129 -10.10 -28.49 2.53
CA LYS A 129 -11.42 -29.09 2.32
C LYS A 129 -11.93 -29.74 3.60
N LYS A 130 -11.07 -30.50 4.30
CA LYS A 130 -11.36 -31.08 5.62
C LYS A 130 -11.69 -30.03 6.70
N LYS A 131 -11.19 -28.80 6.53
CA LYS A 131 -11.45 -27.66 7.42
C LYS A 131 -12.68 -26.83 7.01
N GLY A 132 -13.43 -27.27 6.00
CA GLY A 132 -14.64 -26.59 5.51
C GLY A 132 -14.36 -25.31 4.73
N TYR A 133 -13.17 -25.15 4.12
CA TYR A 133 -12.89 -24.01 3.27
C TYR A 133 -13.51 -24.18 1.89
N LEU A 134 -13.81 -23.03 1.29
CA LEU A 134 -14.19 -22.92 -0.12
C LEU A 134 -12.96 -22.59 -0.96
N PHE A 135 -13.02 -22.90 -2.25
CA PHE A 135 -11.91 -22.70 -3.18
C PHE A 135 -12.31 -21.78 -4.32
N ALA A 136 -11.47 -20.80 -4.60
CA ALA A 136 -11.64 -19.90 -5.72
C ALA A 136 -10.33 -19.71 -6.50
N VAL A 137 -10.43 -19.54 -7.82
CA VAL A 137 -9.34 -19.02 -8.65
C VAL A 137 -9.57 -17.53 -8.88
N SER A 138 -8.59 -16.70 -8.55
CA SER A 138 -8.59 -15.28 -8.97
C SER A 138 -8.03 -15.18 -10.38
N TYR A 139 -8.93 -15.04 -11.35
CA TYR A 139 -8.56 -15.00 -12.77
C TYR A 139 -8.53 -13.54 -13.26
N SER A 140 -7.49 -13.16 -14.01
CA SER A 140 -7.35 -11.79 -14.53
C SER A 140 -7.24 -11.70 -16.05
N GLY A 141 -7.35 -12.82 -16.77
CA GLY A 141 -7.12 -12.86 -18.22
C GLY A 141 -5.67 -12.66 -18.64
N GLY A 142 -4.71 -12.72 -17.71
CA GLY A 142 -3.27 -12.65 -17.97
C GLY A 142 -2.63 -14.03 -18.02
N LYS A 143 -1.39 -14.11 -18.52
CA LYS A 143 -0.61 -15.35 -18.68
C LYS A 143 -0.49 -16.14 -17.36
N ASP A 144 -0.19 -15.43 -16.28
CA ASP A 144 0.06 -16.02 -14.97
C ASP A 144 -1.24 -16.64 -14.41
N SER A 145 -2.36 -15.90 -14.47
CA SER A 145 -3.67 -16.41 -14.04
C SER A 145 -4.21 -17.53 -14.93
N GLN A 146 -3.82 -17.58 -16.21
CA GLN A 146 -4.22 -18.64 -17.14
C GLN A 146 -3.55 -19.97 -16.78
N VAL A 147 -2.26 -19.94 -16.43
CA VAL A 147 -1.53 -21.12 -15.94
C VAL A 147 -2.14 -21.64 -14.64
N VAL A 148 -2.44 -20.74 -13.70
CA VAL A 148 -3.08 -21.14 -12.42
C VAL A 148 -4.45 -21.76 -12.66
N LEU A 149 -5.27 -21.19 -13.55
CA LEU A 149 -6.58 -21.76 -13.89
C LEU A 149 -6.46 -23.19 -14.45
N ASP A 150 -5.53 -23.42 -15.39
CA ASP A 150 -5.30 -24.76 -15.95
C ASP A 150 -4.85 -25.74 -14.86
N LEU A 151 -3.84 -25.38 -14.06
CA LEU A 151 -3.32 -26.25 -13.00
C LEU A 151 -4.38 -26.59 -11.94
N VAL A 152 -5.14 -25.60 -11.47
CA VAL A 152 -6.12 -25.79 -10.38
C VAL A 152 -7.31 -26.61 -10.85
N THR A 153 -7.83 -26.36 -12.06
CA THR A 153 -9.00 -27.10 -12.59
C THR A 153 -8.73 -28.58 -12.86
N ARG A 154 -7.45 -28.97 -12.96
CA ARG A 154 -7.03 -30.37 -13.11
C ARG A 154 -6.98 -31.14 -11.79
N VAL A 155 -6.94 -30.44 -10.66
CA VAL A 155 -6.76 -31.03 -9.33
C VAL A 155 -8.00 -30.86 -8.47
N VAL A 156 -8.56 -29.64 -8.44
CA VAL A 156 -9.72 -29.32 -7.61
C VAL A 156 -10.99 -29.66 -8.36
N PRO A 157 -11.90 -30.49 -7.79
CA PRO A 157 -13.19 -30.79 -8.40
C PRO A 157 -13.98 -29.52 -8.73
N CYS A 158 -14.62 -29.49 -9.90
CA CYS A 158 -15.29 -28.29 -10.39
C CYS A 158 -16.47 -27.84 -9.51
N ASP A 159 -17.14 -28.77 -8.83
CA ASP A 159 -18.22 -28.47 -7.88
C ASP A 159 -17.73 -27.73 -6.63
N ASP A 160 -16.44 -27.88 -6.31
CA ASP A 160 -15.79 -27.25 -5.16
C ASP A 160 -15.10 -25.92 -5.52
N LEU A 161 -15.06 -25.58 -6.81
CA LEU A 161 -14.24 -24.50 -7.34
C LEU A 161 -15.09 -23.43 -8.03
N VAL A 162 -14.83 -22.17 -7.69
CA VAL A 162 -15.36 -21.03 -8.44
C VAL A 162 -14.22 -20.23 -9.08
N VAL A 163 -14.43 -19.76 -10.30
CA VAL A 163 -13.49 -18.88 -10.99
C VAL A 163 -14.05 -17.47 -10.97
N ILE A 164 -13.28 -16.50 -10.48
CA ILE A 164 -13.75 -15.12 -10.35
C ILE A 164 -12.84 -14.21 -11.15
N PHE A 165 -13.40 -13.59 -12.19
CA PHE A 165 -12.79 -12.48 -12.90
C PHE A 165 -13.11 -11.16 -12.21
N SER A 166 -12.08 -10.44 -11.74
CA SER A 166 -12.23 -9.11 -11.15
C SER A 166 -12.13 -8.04 -12.23
N ASP A 167 -13.26 -7.71 -12.83
CA ASP A 167 -13.38 -6.68 -13.88
C ASP A 167 -13.28 -5.29 -13.24
N THR A 168 -12.16 -4.61 -13.45
CA THR A 168 -11.96 -3.27 -12.90
C THR A 168 -12.67 -2.19 -13.71
N THR A 169 -13.37 -2.49 -14.80
CA THR A 169 -13.87 -1.54 -15.81
C THR A 169 -12.77 -0.70 -16.48
N MET A 170 -11.49 -1.10 -16.30
CA MET A 170 -10.31 -0.46 -16.90
C MET A 170 -9.47 -1.46 -17.69
N GLU A 171 -9.91 -2.70 -17.85
CA GLU A 171 -9.12 -3.70 -18.59
C GLU A 171 -9.04 -3.33 -20.08
N ILE A 172 -7.94 -3.70 -20.75
CA ILE A 172 -7.83 -3.52 -22.20
C ILE A 172 -8.79 -4.46 -22.95
N PRO A 173 -9.27 -4.10 -24.16
CA PRO A 173 -10.18 -4.93 -24.96
C PRO A 173 -9.76 -6.40 -25.10
N TYR A 174 -8.46 -6.65 -25.31
CA TYR A 174 -7.93 -8.01 -25.43
C TYR A 174 -8.08 -8.84 -24.14
N THR A 175 -8.14 -8.22 -22.97
CA THR A 175 -8.45 -8.92 -21.71
C THR A 175 -9.88 -9.43 -21.70
N TYR A 176 -10.86 -8.60 -22.07
CA TYR A 176 -12.25 -9.05 -22.14
C TYR A 176 -12.42 -10.16 -23.18
N GLU A 177 -11.81 -10.02 -24.37
CA GLU A 177 -11.82 -11.08 -25.39
C GLU A 177 -11.22 -12.38 -24.85
N ASN A 178 -10.09 -12.31 -24.14
CA ASN A 178 -9.43 -13.49 -23.60
C ASN A 178 -10.24 -14.16 -22.49
N VAL A 179 -10.84 -13.36 -21.60
CA VAL A 179 -11.66 -13.88 -20.50
C VAL A 179 -12.88 -14.62 -21.03
N GLU A 180 -13.60 -14.04 -21.99
CA GLU A 180 -14.81 -14.66 -22.54
C GLU A 180 -14.48 -15.97 -23.23
N LYS A 181 -13.46 -15.99 -24.10
CA LYS A 181 -13.05 -17.20 -24.80
C LYS A 181 -12.53 -18.29 -23.86
N THR A 182 -11.81 -17.89 -22.81
CA THR A 182 -11.35 -18.84 -21.78
C THR A 182 -12.52 -19.42 -21.01
N LYS A 183 -13.48 -18.59 -20.62
CA LYS A 183 -14.70 -19.05 -19.96
C LYS A 183 -15.43 -20.08 -20.82
N GLU A 184 -15.70 -19.76 -22.08
CA GLU A 184 -16.36 -20.69 -23.01
C GLU A 184 -15.60 -22.02 -23.17
N GLU A 185 -14.28 -21.98 -23.27
CA GLU A 185 -13.44 -23.17 -23.39
C GLU A 185 -13.50 -24.04 -22.12
N TYR A 186 -13.39 -23.41 -20.95
CA TYR A 186 -13.31 -24.12 -19.66
C TYR A 186 -14.67 -24.63 -19.19
N GLU A 187 -15.76 -23.91 -19.45
CA GLU A 187 -17.12 -24.40 -19.19
C GLU A 187 -17.45 -25.63 -20.05
N LYS A 188 -16.92 -25.71 -21.29
CA LYS A 188 -17.03 -26.90 -22.14
C LYS A 188 -16.16 -28.06 -21.63
N ARG A 189 -14.94 -27.77 -21.20
CA ARG A 189 -13.99 -28.79 -20.72
C ARG A 189 -14.38 -29.36 -19.36
N TYR A 190 -14.99 -28.55 -18.51
CA TYR A 190 -15.33 -28.87 -17.13
C TYR A 190 -16.80 -28.53 -16.84
N PRO A 191 -17.75 -29.40 -17.24
CA PRO A 191 -19.17 -29.22 -16.95
C PRO A 191 -19.40 -29.08 -15.44
N GLY A 192 -19.88 -27.93 -14.99
CA GLY A 192 -20.10 -27.61 -13.57
C GLY A 192 -19.18 -26.53 -13.01
N LEU A 193 -18.09 -26.17 -13.71
CA LEU A 193 -17.21 -25.07 -13.31
C LEU A 193 -17.96 -23.73 -13.41
N LYS A 194 -17.97 -22.95 -12.33
CA LYS A 194 -18.73 -21.69 -12.26
C LYS A 194 -17.82 -20.48 -12.42
N PHE A 195 -18.09 -19.69 -13.45
CA PHE A 195 -17.44 -18.39 -13.66
C PHE A 195 -18.30 -17.25 -13.13
N TYR A 196 -17.68 -16.36 -12.36
CA TYR A 196 -18.30 -15.13 -11.87
C TYR A 196 -17.48 -13.91 -12.26
N VAL A 197 -18.16 -12.79 -12.48
CA VAL A 197 -17.51 -11.51 -12.79
C VAL A 197 -17.80 -10.53 -11.66
N ALA A 198 -16.74 -10.17 -10.91
CA ALA A 198 -16.77 -9.19 -9.85
C ALA A 198 -16.52 -7.79 -10.42
N LYS A 199 -17.55 -6.93 -10.40
CA LYS A 199 -17.49 -5.55 -10.90
C LYS A 199 -17.63 -4.53 -9.77
N PRO A 200 -16.92 -3.40 -9.84
CA PRO A 200 -17.19 -2.27 -8.97
C PRO A 200 -18.61 -1.72 -9.22
N PRO A 201 -19.20 -0.99 -8.25
CA PRO A 201 -20.59 -0.52 -8.33
C PRO A 201 -20.89 0.42 -9.50
N LYS A 202 -19.85 1.08 -10.03
CA LYS A 202 -19.90 2.00 -11.16
C LYS A 202 -18.55 2.03 -11.88
N PRO A 203 -18.49 2.57 -13.12
CA PRO A 203 -17.25 2.67 -13.87
C PRO A 203 -16.15 3.40 -13.12
N MET A 204 -14.90 2.93 -13.26
CA MET A 204 -13.76 3.52 -12.55
C MET A 204 -13.50 4.97 -12.94
N MET A 205 -13.84 5.40 -14.15
CA MET A 205 -13.77 6.80 -14.54
C MET A 205 -14.58 7.72 -13.61
N GLU A 206 -15.73 7.25 -13.10
CA GLU A 206 -16.51 8.03 -12.12
C GLU A 206 -15.80 8.10 -10.78
N PHE A 207 -15.27 6.98 -10.30
CA PHE A 207 -14.47 6.98 -9.08
C PHE A 207 -13.22 7.86 -9.21
N TRP A 208 -12.56 7.93 -10.37
CA TRP A 208 -11.44 8.85 -10.60
C TRP A 208 -11.85 10.31 -10.44
N LYS A 209 -13.07 10.69 -10.83
CA LYS A 209 -13.57 12.06 -10.64
C LYS A 209 -13.86 12.38 -9.17
N GLU A 210 -14.26 11.38 -8.37
CA GLU A 210 -14.64 11.57 -6.97
C GLU A 210 -13.47 11.40 -5.98
N PHE A 211 -12.62 10.40 -6.20
CA PHE A 211 -11.43 10.13 -5.41
C PHE A 211 -10.23 10.96 -5.87
N GLY A 212 -10.26 11.47 -7.10
CA GLY A 212 -9.09 11.89 -7.87
C GLY A 212 -8.28 10.72 -8.44
N PRO A 213 -7.30 11.01 -9.31
CA PRO A 213 -6.44 9.99 -9.90
C PRO A 213 -5.76 9.12 -8.81
N PRO A 214 -5.76 7.78 -8.96
CA PRO A 214 -5.01 6.90 -8.08
C PRO A 214 -3.52 7.15 -8.25
N SER A 215 -2.76 7.02 -7.17
CA SER A 215 -1.31 7.29 -7.18
C SER A 215 -0.55 6.15 -6.53
N ARG A 216 0.79 6.25 -6.55
CA ARG A 216 1.65 5.27 -5.88
C ARG A 216 1.49 5.29 -4.36
N VAL A 217 1.01 6.42 -3.82
CA VAL A 217 0.71 6.67 -2.41
C VAL A 217 -0.74 6.29 -2.09
N HIS A 218 -1.70 6.81 -2.84
CA HIS A 218 -3.14 6.59 -2.67
C HIS A 218 -3.65 5.51 -3.61
N ARG A 219 -3.38 4.25 -3.27
CA ARG A 219 -3.75 3.06 -4.06
C ARG A 219 -5.18 2.56 -3.81
N TRP A 220 -6.14 3.48 -3.70
CA TRP A 220 -7.54 3.13 -3.40
C TRP A 220 -8.17 2.23 -4.48
N CYS A 221 -7.72 2.33 -5.73
CA CYS A 221 -8.30 1.63 -6.88
C CYS A 221 -8.24 0.11 -6.76
N CYS A 222 -7.20 -0.48 -6.16
CA CYS A 222 -7.13 -1.93 -5.97
C CYS A 222 -8.18 -2.44 -4.97
N THR A 223 -8.45 -1.66 -3.92
CA THR A 223 -9.49 -1.98 -2.93
C THR A 223 -10.87 -1.85 -3.56
N VAL A 224 -11.14 -0.74 -4.26
CA VAL A 224 -12.46 -0.44 -4.83
C VAL A 224 -12.79 -1.30 -6.05
N ALA A 225 -11.82 -1.54 -6.94
CA ALA A 225 -12.08 -2.21 -8.21
C ALA A 225 -11.88 -3.73 -8.19
N LYS A 226 -11.02 -4.25 -7.30
CA LYS A 226 -10.71 -5.68 -7.24
C LYS A 226 -11.20 -6.30 -5.96
N THR A 227 -10.74 -5.77 -4.83
CA THR A 227 -10.86 -6.47 -3.55
C THR A 227 -12.30 -6.46 -3.01
N ALA A 228 -12.92 -5.29 -2.95
CA ALA A 228 -14.29 -5.18 -2.43
C ALA A 228 -15.31 -5.90 -3.34
N PRO A 229 -15.28 -5.76 -4.69
CA PRO A 229 -16.16 -6.53 -5.56
C PRO A 229 -16.00 -8.04 -5.42
N PHE A 230 -14.76 -8.54 -5.33
CA PHE A 230 -14.46 -9.96 -5.17
C PHE A 230 -15.12 -10.51 -3.89
N ILE A 231 -14.94 -9.82 -2.77
CA ILE A 231 -15.48 -10.25 -1.47
C ILE A 231 -17.01 -10.18 -1.43
N ARG A 232 -17.61 -9.16 -2.05
CA ARG A 232 -19.06 -9.05 -2.17
C ARG A 232 -19.66 -10.23 -2.93
N ILE A 233 -19.01 -10.65 -4.02
CA ILE A 233 -19.44 -11.84 -4.76
C ILE A 233 -19.28 -13.11 -3.93
N ILE A 234 -18.14 -13.30 -3.25
CA ILE A 234 -17.95 -14.46 -2.36
C ILE A 234 -19.04 -14.51 -1.28
N LYS A 235 -19.32 -13.38 -0.63
CA LYS A 235 -20.39 -13.28 0.37
C LYS A 235 -21.78 -13.55 -0.23
N ALA A 236 -22.04 -13.08 -1.45
CA ALA A 236 -23.32 -13.32 -2.13
C ALA A 236 -23.51 -14.81 -2.51
N ILE A 237 -22.45 -15.49 -2.95
CA ILE A 237 -22.49 -16.90 -3.36
C ILE A 237 -22.58 -17.81 -2.12
N PHE A 238 -21.78 -17.53 -1.09
CA PHE A 238 -21.54 -18.47 0.02
C PHE A 238 -22.05 -18.02 1.38
N GLY A 239 -22.47 -16.75 1.52
CA GLY A 239 -22.97 -16.21 2.78
C GLY A 239 -24.38 -16.66 3.14
N LYS A 240 -25.13 -17.28 2.20
CA LYS A 240 -26.47 -17.84 2.46
C LYS A 240 -26.45 -19.32 2.87
N THR A 241 -25.40 -20.05 2.49
CA THR A 241 -25.23 -21.48 2.78
C THR A 241 -24.53 -21.75 4.12
N ALA A 242 -23.80 -20.76 4.62
CA ALA A 242 -23.27 -20.74 5.97
C ALA A 242 -24.35 -20.21 6.92
N GLY A 243 -24.97 -21.07 7.73
CA GLY A 243 -25.94 -20.64 8.76
C GLY A 243 -25.41 -19.48 9.62
N GLU A 244 -26.32 -18.80 10.35
CA GLU A 244 -26.16 -17.47 10.99
C GLU A 244 -24.89 -17.22 11.84
N ASN A 245 -24.04 -18.23 12.09
CA ASN A 245 -22.78 -18.13 12.84
C ASN A 245 -21.51 -18.60 12.11
N SER A 246 -21.56 -18.97 10.82
CA SER A 246 -20.39 -19.53 10.11
C SER A 246 -19.61 -18.48 9.30
N LYS A 247 -18.44 -18.08 9.81
CA LYS A 247 -17.45 -17.28 9.07
C LYS A 247 -17.01 -18.02 7.80
N THR A 248 -17.36 -17.50 6.61
CA THR A 248 -16.94 -18.09 5.32
C THR A 248 -15.41 -18.06 5.19
N LYS A 249 -14.77 -19.24 5.19
CA LYS A 249 -13.31 -19.39 5.03
C LYS A 249 -12.99 -19.70 3.58
N LEU A 250 -12.05 -18.96 2.99
CA LEU A 250 -11.76 -19.03 1.56
C LEU A 250 -10.27 -19.26 1.29
N ILE A 251 -9.97 -20.23 0.42
CA ILE A 251 -8.67 -20.36 -0.26
C ILE A 251 -8.81 -19.72 -1.64
N VAL A 252 -7.96 -18.75 -1.93
CA VAL A 252 -7.85 -18.12 -3.25
C VAL A 252 -6.54 -18.53 -3.90
N PHE A 253 -6.61 -19.30 -4.97
CA PHE A 253 -5.46 -19.57 -5.82
C PHE A 253 -5.19 -18.35 -6.69
N ASP A 254 -3.96 -17.82 -6.64
CA ASP A 254 -3.52 -16.70 -7.44
C ASP A 254 -2.16 -16.93 -8.11
N GLY A 255 -1.85 -16.10 -9.11
CA GLY A 255 -0.66 -16.19 -9.94
C GLY A 255 0.47 -15.26 -9.53
N ILE A 256 0.62 -14.94 -8.24
CA ILE A 256 1.72 -14.10 -7.76
C ILE A 256 3.04 -14.86 -7.91
N ARG A 257 4.09 -14.19 -8.44
CA ARG A 257 5.46 -14.75 -8.56
C ARG A 257 6.47 -13.95 -7.76
N SER A 258 7.50 -14.61 -7.23
CA SER A 258 8.56 -14.00 -6.41
C SER A 258 9.40 -12.98 -7.21
N GLU A 259 9.62 -13.25 -8.50
CA GLU A 259 10.32 -12.39 -9.47
C GLU A 259 9.59 -11.04 -9.70
N GLU A 260 8.32 -10.91 -9.32
CA GLU A 260 7.51 -9.73 -9.67
C GLU A 260 7.88 -8.45 -8.90
N SER A 261 8.52 -8.56 -7.74
CA SER A 261 9.15 -7.44 -7.01
C SER A 261 9.95 -7.95 -5.81
N ALA A 262 10.98 -7.21 -5.38
CA ALA A 262 11.76 -7.54 -4.17
C ALA A 262 10.88 -7.77 -2.91
N ARG A 263 9.74 -7.08 -2.78
CA ARG A 263 8.81 -7.28 -1.66
C ARG A 263 8.07 -8.62 -1.70
N ARG A 264 7.80 -9.16 -2.89
CA ARG A 264 7.05 -10.42 -3.08
C ARG A 264 7.91 -11.67 -2.81
N SER A 265 9.23 -11.53 -2.89
CA SER A 265 10.18 -12.60 -2.54
C SER A 265 10.11 -13.08 -1.08
N ASN A 266 9.55 -12.26 -0.18
CA ASN A 266 9.45 -12.55 1.26
C ASN A 266 8.12 -13.17 1.71
N TYR A 267 7.11 -13.30 0.83
CA TYR A 267 5.82 -13.88 1.25
C TYR A 267 5.94 -15.41 1.46
N GLN A 268 5.03 -15.99 2.23
CA GLN A 268 4.89 -17.44 2.27
C GLN A 268 3.99 -17.88 1.11
N ARG A 269 4.23 -19.07 0.56
CA ARG A 269 3.41 -19.61 -0.54
C ARG A 269 1.92 -19.76 -0.17
N LEU A 270 1.65 -19.93 1.12
CA LEU A 270 0.34 -19.69 1.72
C LEU A 270 0.37 -18.36 2.48
N GLY A 271 -0.25 -17.33 1.91
CA GLY A 271 -0.42 -16.02 2.53
C GLY A 271 -1.58 -16.03 3.52
N ILE A 272 -1.31 -16.38 4.77
CA ILE A 272 -2.25 -16.25 5.89
C ILE A 272 -2.30 -14.74 6.24
N GLU A 273 -3.51 -14.14 6.26
CA GLU A 273 -3.76 -12.70 6.51
C GLU A 273 -3.33 -11.72 5.40
N ALA A 274 -3.24 -12.15 4.14
CA ALA A 274 -2.68 -11.31 3.07
C ALA A 274 -3.51 -10.05 2.71
N LYS A 275 -4.84 -10.04 2.91
CA LYS A 275 -5.73 -8.89 2.58
C LYS A 275 -6.98 -8.75 3.45
N HIS A 276 -7.59 -9.86 3.90
CA HIS A 276 -8.77 -9.85 4.78
C HIS A 276 -8.76 -11.04 5.74
N ILE A 277 -9.41 -10.88 6.90
CA ILE A 277 -9.35 -11.78 8.07
C ILE A 277 -9.74 -13.25 7.77
N LEU A 278 -10.48 -13.52 6.68
CA LEU A 278 -11.04 -14.85 6.36
C LEU A 278 -10.53 -15.46 5.05
N GLN A 279 -9.56 -14.83 4.39
CA GLN A 279 -9.00 -15.26 3.11
C GLN A 279 -7.54 -15.71 3.28
N ILE A 280 -7.22 -16.87 2.71
CA ILE A 280 -5.84 -17.35 2.55
C ILE A 280 -5.52 -17.38 1.05
N ASN A 281 -4.40 -16.77 0.67
CA ASN A 281 -3.92 -16.76 -0.71
C ASN A 281 -2.95 -17.93 -0.92
N ALA A 282 -3.18 -18.75 -1.95
CA ALA A 282 -2.29 -19.83 -2.36
C ALA A 282 -1.58 -19.43 -3.67
N GLU A 283 -0.29 -19.10 -3.55
CA GLU A 283 0.55 -18.63 -4.67
C GLU A 283 1.11 -19.84 -5.43
N VAL A 284 0.35 -20.36 -6.39
CA VAL A 284 0.62 -21.67 -7.04
C VAL A 284 1.97 -21.67 -7.77
N ILE A 285 2.21 -20.64 -8.57
CA ILE A 285 3.38 -20.51 -9.47
C ILE A 285 4.43 -19.54 -8.90
N ARG A 286 4.49 -19.42 -7.57
CA ARG A 286 5.34 -18.46 -6.86
C ARG A 286 6.79 -18.46 -7.36
N ASP A 287 7.37 -19.64 -7.49
CA ASP A 287 8.79 -19.81 -7.84
C ASP A 287 9.03 -19.93 -9.34
N TRP A 288 7.98 -19.70 -10.15
CA TRP A 288 8.08 -19.72 -11.59
C TRP A 288 8.61 -18.38 -12.11
N ASN A 289 9.50 -18.46 -13.10
CA ASN A 289 10.00 -17.31 -13.83
C ASN A 289 9.12 -17.00 -15.05
N THR A 290 9.34 -15.85 -15.67
CA THR A 290 8.50 -15.40 -16.80
C THR A 290 8.54 -16.36 -18.00
N LEU A 291 9.71 -16.94 -18.29
CA LEU A 291 9.88 -17.88 -19.40
C LEU A 291 9.14 -19.19 -19.12
N GLU A 292 9.28 -19.75 -17.92
CA GLU A 292 8.60 -20.97 -17.48
C GLU A 292 7.08 -20.87 -17.70
N VAL A 293 6.49 -19.71 -17.39
CA VAL A 293 5.07 -19.44 -17.64
C VAL A 293 4.73 -19.48 -19.14
N PHE A 294 5.51 -18.82 -20.00
CA PHE A 294 5.27 -18.85 -21.45
C PHE A 294 5.44 -20.25 -22.04
N LEU A 295 6.51 -20.96 -21.67
CA LEU A 295 6.75 -22.33 -22.12
C LEU A 295 5.62 -23.27 -21.68
N TYR A 296 5.10 -23.13 -20.47
CA TYR A 296 3.94 -23.91 -20.02
C TYR A 296 2.68 -23.63 -20.84
N LEU A 297 2.40 -22.35 -21.17
CA LEU A 297 1.27 -22.01 -22.04
C LEU A 297 1.38 -22.70 -23.40
N TYR A 298 2.57 -22.74 -24.00
CA TYR A 298 2.79 -23.45 -25.27
C TYR A 298 2.70 -24.97 -25.11
N TYR A 299 3.32 -25.53 -24.07
CA TYR A 299 3.29 -26.96 -23.76
C TYR A 299 1.87 -27.50 -23.63
N ARG A 300 0.98 -26.71 -23.01
CA ARG A 300 -0.42 -27.05 -22.79
C ARG A 300 -1.37 -26.53 -23.88
N ASN A 301 -0.83 -25.86 -24.90
CA ASN A 301 -1.58 -25.21 -25.97
C ASN A 301 -2.71 -24.30 -25.43
N LEU A 302 -2.39 -23.50 -24.41
CA LEU A 302 -3.33 -22.59 -23.76
C LEU A 302 -3.41 -21.25 -24.48
N ARG A 303 -4.62 -20.70 -24.54
CA ARG A 303 -4.84 -19.38 -25.14
C ARG A 303 -4.06 -18.31 -24.38
N MET A 304 -3.29 -17.52 -25.14
CA MET A 304 -2.56 -16.37 -24.62
C MET A 304 -3.30 -15.07 -24.94
N ASN A 305 -3.36 -14.16 -23.99
CA ASN A 305 -3.89 -12.81 -24.21
C ASN A 305 -3.03 -12.08 -25.28
N LYS A 306 -3.69 -11.52 -26.29
CA LYS A 306 -3.04 -10.85 -27.41
C LYS A 306 -2.16 -9.67 -26.98
N GLY A 307 -2.43 -9.03 -25.85
CA GLY A 307 -1.58 -7.94 -25.34
C GLY A 307 -0.11 -8.33 -25.18
N TYR A 308 0.19 -9.61 -24.88
CA TYR A 308 1.57 -10.10 -24.80
C TYR A 308 2.26 -10.16 -26.17
N ARG A 309 1.50 -10.28 -27.27
CA ARG A 309 2.03 -10.29 -28.64
C ARG A 309 2.52 -8.92 -29.10
N TYR A 310 1.95 -7.85 -28.54
CA TYR A 310 2.37 -6.46 -28.74
C TYR A 310 3.47 -6.02 -27.77
N GLY A 311 4.06 -6.93 -26.99
CA GLY A 311 5.20 -6.61 -26.11
C GLY A 311 4.84 -6.17 -24.70
N LEU A 312 3.58 -6.33 -24.24
CA LEU A 312 3.24 -6.10 -22.84
C LEU A 312 3.86 -7.18 -21.94
N ASN A 313 4.61 -6.76 -20.91
CA ASN A 313 5.14 -7.70 -19.90
C ASN A 313 4.06 -8.20 -18.92
N ARG A 314 3.08 -7.34 -18.65
CA ARG A 314 1.89 -7.64 -17.84
C ARG A 314 0.68 -6.99 -18.49
N VAL A 315 -0.42 -7.73 -18.52
CA VAL A 315 -1.72 -7.25 -18.96
C VAL A 315 -2.57 -6.95 -17.72
N GLY A 316 -3.24 -5.81 -17.71
CA GLY A 316 -4.11 -5.35 -16.64
C GLY A 316 -4.80 -4.05 -17.02
N CYS A 317 -5.03 -3.19 -16.04
CA CYS A 317 -5.70 -1.90 -16.25
C CYS A 317 -4.95 -1.03 -17.29
N SER A 318 -5.71 -0.40 -18.18
CA SER A 318 -5.23 0.46 -19.28
C SER A 318 -4.40 1.64 -18.80
N VAL A 319 -4.75 2.20 -17.63
CA VAL A 319 -4.01 3.28 -16.98
C VAL A 319 -3.72 2.88 -15.53
N CYS A 320 -2.44 2.84 -15.15
CA CYS A 320 -2.02 2.44 -13.81
C CYS A 320 -0.85 3.32 -13.31
N PRO A 321 -0.87 3.82 -12.07
CA PRO A 321 0.26 4.58 -11.52
C PRO A 321 1.55 3.75 -11.34
N PHE A 322 1.46 2.44 -11.53
CA PHE A 322 2.58 1.48 -11.52
C PHE A 322 2.99 1.00 -12.91
N ALA A 323 2.31 1.44 -13.97
CA ALA A 323 2.72 1.10 -15.32
C ALA A 323 4.09 1.76 -15.63
N SER A 324 4.92 1.00 -16.33
CA SER A 324 6.12 1.54 -16.97
C SER A 324 5.74 2.32 -18.22
N GLU A 325 6.57 3.29 -18.59
CA GLU A 325 6.43 4.06 -19.84
C GLU A 325 6.28 3.15 -21.06
N TRP A 326 6.97 2.01 -21.07
CA TRP A 326 6.81 0.99 -22.12
C TRP A 326 5.37 0.52 -22.26
N SER A 327 4.75 0.07 -21.16
CA SER A 327 3.38 -0.43 -21.18
C SER A 327 2.38 0.67 -21.51
N GLU A 328 2.64 1.90 -21.06
CA GLU A 328 1.78 3.04 -21.37
C GLU A 328 1.80 3.36 -22.87
N TYR A 329 2.99 3.41 -23.48
CA TYR A 329 3.15 3.56 -24.92
C TYR A 329 2.41 2.46 -25.69
N ILE A 330 2.71 1.19 -25.39
CA ILE A 330 2.12 0.05 -26.10
C ILE A 330 0.58 0.08 -26.02
N ILE A 331 0.00 0.34 -24.84
CA ILE A 331 -1.47 0.40 -24.69
C ILE A 331 -2.03 1.63 -25.42
N TYR A 332 -1.36 2.79 -25.37
CA TYR A 332 -1.80 3.99 -26.08
C TYR A 332 -1.82 3.78 -27.59
N SER A 333 -0.77 3.18 -28.15
CA SER A 333 -0.66 2.88 -29.58
C SER A 333 -1.72 1.89 -30.06
N MET A 334 -2.19 0.97 -29.19
CA MET A 334 -3.26 0.02 -29.52
C MET A 334 -4.67 0.57 -29.29
N HIS A 335 -4.86 1.38 -28.24
CA HIS A 335 -6.16 1.74 -27.68
C HIS A 335 -6.18 3.18 -27.14
N SER A 336 -5.78 4.14 -27.97
CA SER A 336 -5.76 5.57 -27.60
C SER A 336 -7.11 6.07 -27.13
N ASP A 337 -8.21 5.64 -27.77
CA ASP A 337 -9.59 5.99 -27.42
C ASP A 337 -9.98 5.65 -25.96
N LEU A 338 -9.40 4.59 -25.41
CA LEU A 338 -9.59 4.19 -24.02
C LEU A 338 -8.77 5.08 -23.08
N ILE A 339 -7.53 5.40 -23.44
CA ILE A 339 -6.62 6.18 -22.62
C ILE A 339 -6.99 7.67 -22.61
N ASP A 340 -7.44 8.22 -23.75
CA ASP A 340 -7.82 9.63 -23.90
C ASP A 340 -8.89 10.07 -22.89
N LYS A 341 -9.80 9.15 -22.55
CA LYS A 341 -10.82 9.38 -21.51
C LYS A 341 -10.20 9.65 -20.15
N TYR A 342 -9.11 8.95 -19.80
CA TYR A 342 -8.38 9.16 -18.56
C TYR A 342 -7.42 10.34 -18.65
N VAL A 343 -6.78 10.57 -19.80
CA VAL A 343 -5.96 11.77 -20.08
C VAL A 343 -6.80 13.02 -19.83
N LYS A 344 -8.03 13.08 -20.34
CA LYS A 344 -8.95 14.19 -20.07
C LYS A 344 -9.29 14.39 -18.58
N ILE A 345 -9.36 13.31 -17.79
CA ILE A 345 -9.54 13.43 -16.33
C ILE A 345 -8.27 14.00 -15.68
N LEU A 346 -7.08 13.59 -16.15
CA LEU A 346 -5.80 14.11 -15.68
C LEU A 346 -5.61 15.59 -16.05
N GLU A 347 -5.96 16.00 -17.28
CA GLU A 347 -5.94 17.39 -17.71
C GLU A 347 -6.79 18.28 -16.80
N ASN A 348 -8.03 17.86 -16.53
CA ASN A 348 -8.91 18.58 -15.60
C ASN A 348 -8.32 18.66 -14.19
N TYR A 349 -7.75 17.55 -13.70
CA TYR A 349 -7.06 17.52 -12.41
C TYR A 349 -5.88 18.50 -12.35
N ILE A 350 -5.08 18.59 -13.42
CA ILE A 350 -3.92 19.47 -13.53
C ILE A 350 -4.36 20.94 -13.64
N ASN A 351 -5.42 21.22 -14.39
CA ASN A 351 -6.03 22.56 -14.44
C ASN A 351 -6.45 23.04 -13.04
N TYR A 352 -7.05 22.16 -12.23
CA TYR A 352 -7.39 22.49 -10.84
C TYR A 352 -6.17 22.69 -9.92
N LEU A 353 -4.97 22.25 -10.31
CA LEU A 353 -3.73 22.60 -9.61
C LEU A 353 -3.22 24.01 -9.95
N GLY A 354 -3.80 24.65 -10.97
CA GLY A 354 -3.41 25.97 -11.47
C GLY A 354 -2.41 25.94 -12.64
N VAL A 355 -2.31 24.80 -13.35
CA VAL A 355 -1.50 24.67 -14.57
C VAL A 355 -2.44 24.63 -15.76
N GLU A 356 -2.48 25.71 -16.54
CA GLU A 356 -3.40 25.86 -17.68
C GLU A 356 -2.70 25.71 -19.05
N ASP A 357 -1.37 25.82 -19.09
CA ASP A 357 -0.57 25.72 -20.30
C ASP A 357 -0.57 24.26 -20.83
N PRO A 358 -1.13 23.99 -22.04
CA PRO A 358 -1.24 22.65 -22.60
C PRO A 358 0.09 21.90 -22.68
N MET A 359 1.19 22.58 -22.99
CA MET A 359 2.51 21.94 -23.08
C MET A 359 2.97 21.44 -21.71
N LYS A 360 2.76 22.24 -20.65
CA LYS A 360 3.08 21.85 -19.27
C LYS A 360 2.18 20.74 -18.74
N ILE A 361 0.91 20.73 -19.14
CA ILE A 361 -0.02 19.64 -18.81
C ILE A 361 0.47 18.33 -19.41
N GLN A 362 0.83 18.34 -20.69
CA GLN A 362 1.34 17.16 -21.39
C GLN A 362 2.65 16.68 -20.76
N GLU A 363 3.60 17.59 -20.47
CA GLU A 363 4.85 17.28 -19.78
C GLU A 363 4.60 16.64 -18.40
N TYR A 364 3.62 17.17 -17.64
CA TYR A 364 3.25 16.63 -16.33
C TYR A 364 2.73 15.19 -16.41
N ILE A 365 1.98 14.86 -17.46
CA ILE A 365 1.47 13.52 -17.73
C ILE A 365 2.61 12.58 -18.15
N ILE A 366 3.46 13.00 -19.09
CA ILE A 366 4.64 12.25 -19.57
C ILE A 366 5.56 11.90 -18.41
N GLN A 367 5.89 12.87 -17.56
CA GLN A 367 6.74 12.65 -16.39
C GLN A 367 6.06 11.85 -15.26
N GLY A 368 4.77 11.51 -15.42
CA GLY A 368 3.99 10.76 -14.46
C GLY A 368 3.87 11.45 -13.10
N GLN A 369 3.85 12.78 -13.04
CA GLN A 369 3.80 13.52 -11.76
C GLN A 369 2.52 13.23 -10.98
N TRP A 370 1.39 13.03 -11.67
CA TRP A 370 0.12 12.61 -11.07
C TRP A 370 0.23 11.28 -10.30
N LYS A 371 1.15 10.39 -10.70
CA LYS A 371 1.41 9.11 -10.03
C LYS A 371 2.03 9.31 -8.64
N LYS A 372 2.49 10.51 -8.27
CA LYS A 372 3.12 10.84 -6.99
C LYS A 372 2.19 11.54 -5.99
N ARG A 373 0.96 11.90 -6.41
CA ARG A 373 -0.03 12.61 -5.60
C ARG A 373 -0.22 12.00 -4.22
N ALA A 374 -0.14 12.82 -3.17
CA ALA A 374 -0.27 12.39 -1.77
C ALA A 374 -1.49 12.99 -1.02
N GLY A 375 -2.33 13.79 -1.68
CA GLY A 375 -3.47 14.43 -1.02
C GLY A 375 -4.52 14.98 -1.99
N GLY A 376 -5.48 15.74 -1.46
CA GLY A 376 -6.66 16.25 -2.17
C GLY A 376 -6.43 17.40 -3.15
N GLU A 377 -5.21 17.95 -3.23
CA GLU A 377 -4.90 19.09 -4.10
C GLU A 377 -5.22 18.76 -5.57
N GLY A 378 -5.93 19.66 -6.25
CA GLY A 378 -6.37 19.50 -7.64
C GLY A 378 -7.66 18.69 -7.81
N ILE A 379 -8.31 18.25 -6.71
CA ILE A 379 -9.56 17.49 -6.79
C ILE A 379 -10.74 18.36 -6.40
N ASN A 380 -11.73 18.40 -7.29
CA ASN A 380 -13.02 19.01 -7.01
C ASN A 380 -13.85 18.10 -6.08
N SER A 381 -14.03 18.50 -4.81
CA SER A 381 -14.86 17.76 -3.85
C SER A 381 -16.37 17.90 -4.10
N ASN A 382 -16.79 18.54 -5.20
CA ASN A 382 -18.18 18.87 -5.51
C ASN A 382 -18.88 19.62 -4.37
N GLY A 383 -18.11 20.42 -3.63
CA GLY A 383 -18.58 21.19 -2.47
C GLY A 383 -18.84 20.35 -1.21
N LYS A 384 -18.44 19.08 -1.18
CA LYS A 384 -18.41 18.27 0.04
C LYS A 384 -17.27 18.74 0.93
N HIS A 385 -17.60 19.13 2.15
CA HIS A 385 -16.62 19.53 3.16
C HIS A 385 -17.13 19.16 4.56
N LEU A 386 -16.21 18.69 5.40
CA LEU A 386 -16.47 18.40 6.80
C LEU A 386 -15.51 19.20 7.66
N GLU A 387 -16.06 19.98 8.56
CA GLU A 387 -15.34 20.66 9.63
C GLU A 387 -15.67 19.95 10.95
N LEU A 388 -14.65 19.60 11.72
CA LEU A 388 -14.77 18.91 13.00
C LEU A 388 -14.22 19.83 14.10
N ILE A 389 -15.05 20.10 15.11
CA ILE A 389 -14.70 20.89 16.29
C ILE A 389 -14.89 19.97 17.50
N SER A 390 -13.86 19.83 18.34
CA SER A 390 -13.93 19.02 19.56
C SER A 390 -13.43 19.85 20.73
N GLU A 391 -14.32 20.16 21.66
CA GLU A 391 -14.05 20.99 22.85
C GLU A 391 -14.92 20.47 24.02
N ASP A 392 -14.35 20.42 25.23
CA ASP A 392 -15.04 20.11 26.49
C ASP A 392 -15.98 18.89 26.47
N GLY A 393 -15.52 17.76 25.90
CA GLY A 393 -16.30 16.53 25.84
C GLY A 393 -17.51 16.61 24.88
N LYS A 394 -17.49 17.56 23.95
CA LYS A 394 -18.48 17.72 22.88
C LYS A 394 -17.77 17.68 21.51
N LEU A 395 -18.34 16.90 20.59
CA LEU A 395 -17.92 16.85 19.19
C LEU A 395 -19.00 17.50 18.31
N VAL A 396 -18.58 18.43 17.45
CA VAL A 396 -19.43 19.07 16.45
C VAL A 396 -18.88 18.79 15.05
N GLY A 397 -19.71 18.20 14.20
CA GLY A 397 -19.45 18.00 12.78
C GLY A 397 -20.31 18.94 11.93
N ILE A 398 -19.68 19.85 11.19
CA ILE A 398 -20.36 20.72 10.23
C ILE A 398 -20.16 20.14 8.83
N ILE A 399 -21.21 19.52 8.31
CA ILE A 399 -21.25 18.91 6.97
C ILE A 399 -21.77 19.96 5.99
N ARG A 400 -20.96 20.34 5.01
CA ARG A 400 -21.37 21.20 3.90
C ARG A 400 -21.51 20.35 2.65
N ASN A 401 -22.64 20.47 1.96
CA ASN A 401 -22.88 19.73 0.73
C ASN A 401 -23.73 20.55 -0.24
N THR A 402 -23.13 20.92 -1.37
CA THR A 402 -23.77 21.87 -2.29
C THR A 402 -24.43 21.22 -3.50
N ARG A 403 -24.15 19.93 -3.79
CA ARG A 403 -24.53 19.30 -5.07
C ARG A 403 -24.92 17.81 -5.04
N ASN A 404 -24.82 17.09 -3.92
CA ASN A 404 -25.26 15.68 -3.81
C ASN A 404 -25.86 15.40 -2.42
N SER A 405 -26.67 14.36 -2.23
CA SER A 405 -27.11 13.97 -0.87
C SER A 405 -25.93 13.35 -0.10
N SER A 406 -25.68 13.80 1.13
CA SER A 406 -24.84 13.05 2.08
C SER A 406 -25.51 11.73 2.43
N GLU A 407 -24.72 10.73 2.81
CA GLU A 407 -25.30 9.53 3.43
C GLU A 407 -25.93 9.89 4.78
N ASN A 408 -26.84 9.06 5.27
CA ASN A 408 -27.56 9.35 6.50
C ASN A 408 -26.68 9.08 7.74
N PHE A 409 -26.42 10.11 8.55
CA PHE A 409 -25.70 9.97 9.82
C PHE A 409 -26.41 8.98 10.77
N LEU A 410 -27.74 9.07 10.86
CA LEU A 410 -28.56 8.20 11.72
C LEU A 410 -28.47 6.72 11.30
N GLU A 411 -28.21 6.45 10.02
CA GLU A 411 -27.99 5.08 9.59
C GLU A 411 -26.60 4.61 10.02
N TRP A 412 -25.56 5.39 9.72
CA TRP A 412 -24.17 5.03 10.04
C TRP A 412 -23.91 4.83 11.52
N VAL A 413 -24.53 5.61 12.40
CA VAL A 413 -24.27 5.56 13.84
C VAL A 413 -24.70 4.23 14.48
N LYS A 414 -25.59 3.47 13.84
CA LYS A 414 -25.98 2.10 14.25
C LYS A 414 -24.79 1.15 14.35
N VAL A 415 -23.66 1.41 13.69
CA VAL A 415 -22.45 0.57 13.85
C VAL A 415 -21.77 0.74 15.21
N VAL A 416 -22.13 1.77 15.98
CA VAL A 416 -21.52 2.10 17.28
C VAL A 416 -22.38 1.59 18.43
N GLY A 417 -23.69 1.70 18.32
CA GLY A 417 -24.64 1.26 19.33
C GLY A 417 -26.09 1.53 18.91
N ASP A 418 -27.01 1.21 19.80
CA ASP A 418 -28.45 1.43 19.59
C ASP A 418 -28.78 2.92 19.63
N ILE A 419 -29.72 3.33 18.79
CA ILE A 419 -30.14 4.73 18.68
C ILE A 419 -31.62 4.91 18.97
N PHE A 420 -31.93 5.97 19.71
CA PHE A 420 -33.29 6.41 19.99
C PHE A 420 -33.37 7.89 19.68
N TYR A 421 -34.28 8.30 18.80
CA TYR A 421 -34.39 9.70 18.39
C TYR A 421 -35.81 10.10 18.06
N LYS A 422 -36.07 11.40 18.10
CA LYS A 422 -37.33 12.02 17.67
C LYS A 422 -37.05 13.15 16.68
N HIS A 423 -37.97 13.34 15.75
CA HIS A 423 -37.95 14.50 14.86
C HIS A 423 -38.71 15.64 15.53
N SER A 424 -38.03 16.76 15.73
CA SER A 424 -38.58 17.99 16.27
C SER A 424 -38.92 18.99 15.15
N PRO A 425 -39.79 19.98 15.39
CA PRO A 425 -40.02 21.08 14.45
C PRO A 425 -38.72 21.80 14.06
N ASN A 426 -38.71 22.51 12.93
CA ASN A 426 -37.56 23.28 12.40
C ASN A 426 -36.35 22.44 11.94
N ASN A 427 -36.58 21.26 11.34
CA ASN A 427 -35.53 20.39 10.80
C ASN A 427 -34.47 19.97 11.85
N LYS A 428 -34.90 19.84 13.11
CA LYS A 428 -34.08 19.39 14.23
C LYS A 428 -34.38 17.93 14.54
N THR A 429 -33.35 17.13 14.76
CA THR A 429 -33.48 15.77 15.30
C THR A 429 -32.67 15.70 16.58
N GLU A 430 -33.28 15.15 17.63
CA GLU A 430 -32.65 15.00 18.95
C GLU A 430 -32.75 13.53 19.35
N GLY A 431 -31.70 13.01 19.96
CA GLY A 431 -31.68 11.60 20.35
C GLY A 431 -30.48 11.22 21.20
N GLU A 432 -30.39 9.92 21.46
CA GLU A 432 -29.38 9.32 22.30
C GLU A 432 -28.82 8.06 21.63
N ILE A 433 -27.51 7.84 21.80
CA ILE A 433 -26.79 6.66 21.35
C ILE A 433 -26.39 5.87 22.59
N LYS A 434 -26.90 4.64 22.72
CA LYS A 434 -26.58 3.73 23.81
C LYS A 434 -25.42 2.84 23.41
N VAL A 435 -24.30 2.95 24.13
CA VAL A 435 -23.09 2.16 23.91
C VAL A 435 -22.75 1.43 25.20
N SER A 436 -23.03 0.13 25.25
CA SER A 436 -22.90 -0.67 26.48
C SER A 436 -23.71 -0.04 27.64
N ASN A 437 -23.03 0.46 28.68
CA ASN A 437 -23.66 1.11 29.84
C ASN A 437 -23.69 2.64 29.74
N ASN A 438 -23.09 3.22 28.70
CA ASN A 438 -23.01 4.68 28.52
C ASN A 438 -24.06 5.16 27.51
N THR A 439 -24.60 6.36 27.77
CA THR A 439 -25.55 7.02 26.88
C THR A 439 -24.99 8.36 26.44
N HIS A 440 -24.95 8.58 25.12
CA HIS A 440 -24.41 9.80 24.52
C HIS A 440 -25.52 10.56 23.79
N GLN A 441 -25.80 11.78 24.23
CA GLN A 441 -26.81 12.63 23.59
C GLN A 441 -26.30 13.23 22.28
N PHE A 442 -27.18 13.36 21.29
CA PHE A 442 -26.88 14.01 20.03
C PHE A 442 -28.02 14.90 19.53
N ASN A 443 -27.65 15.93 18.76
CA ASN A 443 -28.55 16.83 18.07
C ASN A 443 -28.11 17.00 16.61
N ILE A 444 -29.05 16.97 15.68
CA ILE A 444 -28.83 17.21 14.26
C ILE A 444 -29.68 18.41 13.84
N LEU A 445 -29.04 19.41 13.24
CA LEU A 445 -29.69 20.60 12.70
C LEU A 445 -29.42 20.68 11.20
N LYS A 446 -30.48 20.59 10.39
CA LYS A 446 -30.39 20.77 8.93
C LYS A 446 -30.76 22.19 8.56
N LYS A 447 -29.81 22.94 8.00
CA LYS A 447 -29.97 24.33 7.53
C LYS A 447 -29.58 24.43 6.06
N HIS A 448 -30.56 24.57 5.16
CA HIS A 448 -30.36 24.65 3.70
C HIS A 448 -29.39 23.57 3.16
N LYS A 449 -28.12 23.95 2.88
CA LYS A 449 -27.05 23.11 2.30
C LYS A 449 -26.08 22.52 3.35
N ASN A 450 -26.31 22.80 4.63
CA ASN A 450 -25.46 22.38 5.73
C ASN A 450 -26.24 21.50 6.70
N GLU A 451 -25.57 20.48 7.23
CA GLU A 451 -26.04 19.64 8.32
C GLU A 451 -25.03 19.73 9.47
N VAL A 452 -25.50 20.13 10.64
CA VAL A 452 -24.68 20.22 11.86
C VAL A 452 -25.06 19.07 12.77
N VAL A 453 -24.10 18.24 13.13
CA VAL A 453 -24.25 17.12 14.05
C VAL A 453 -23.46 17.42 15.31
N GLU A 454 -24.14 17.57 16.44
CA GLU A 454 -23.56 17.82 17.76
C GLU A 454 -23.74 16.58 18.64
N ILE A 455 -22.67 16.09 19.25
CA ILE A 455 -22.67 14.86 20.04
C ILE A 455 -21.91 15.10 21.35
N GLN A 456 -22.52 14.72 22.47
CA GLN A 456 -21.90 14.70 23.78
C GLN A 456 -21.03 13.44 23.91
N THR A 457 -19.70 13.60 23.83
CA THR A 457 -18.75 12.49 23.89
C THR A 457 -18.38 12.14 25.32
N ALA A 458 -18.64 13.02 26.29
CA ALA A 458 -18.29 12.82 27.71
C ALA A 458 -16.81 12.45 27.90
N ASN A 459 -15.92 13.02 27.06
CA ASN A 459 -14.49 12.73 27.01
C ASN A 459 -14.10 11.27 26.67
N ASP A 460 -15.03 10.45 26.18
CA ASP A 460 -14.71 9.14 25.61
C ASP A 460 -14.06 9.32 24.23
N LYS A 461 -12.72 9.32 24.21
CA LYS A 461 -11.91 9.45 22.99
C LYS A 461 -12.15 8.30 21.99
N VAL A 462 -12.50 7.10 22.45
CA VAL A 462 -12.75 5.95 21.57
C VAL A 462 -14.06 6.15 20.84
N PHE A 463 -15.12 6.50 21.57
CA PHE A 463 -16.42 6.84 21.01
C PHE A 463 -16.31 8.04 20.05
N GLU A 464 -15.67 9.13 20.47
CA GLU A 464 -15.45 10.31 19.64
C GLU A 464 -14.74 9.94 18.32
N ASN A 465 -13.72 9.08 18.38
CA ASN A 465 -13.00 8.60 17.21
C ASN A 465 -13.87 7.75 16.25
N LYS A 466 -14.80 6.95 16.77
CA LYS A 466 -15.78 6.22 15.94
C LYS A 466 -16.72 7.21 15.24
N ILE A 467 -17.21 8.21 15.99
CA ILE A 467 -18.10 9.25 15.47
C ILE A 467 -17.43 10.10 14.40
N LYS A 468 -16.17 10.54 14.59
CA LYS A 468 -15.40 11.27 13.56
C LYS A 468 -15.34 10.50 12.24
N ARG A 469 -15.10 9.19 12.30
CA ARG A 469 -15.09 8.29 11.13
C ARG A 469 -16.46 8.15 10.47
N ILE A 470 -17.53 8.10 11.27
CA ILE A 470 -18.90 8.14 10.78
C ILE A 470 -19.16 9.46 10.04
N LEU A 471 -18.80 10.60 10.62
CA LEU A 471 -18.97 11.91 9.97
C LEU A 471 -18.21 11.98 8.64
N TYR A 472 -16.98 11.48 8.56
CA TYR A 472 -16.26 11.35 7.29
C TYR A 472 -17.01 10.52 6.25
N LYS A 473 -17.63 9.40 6.66
CA LYS A 473 -18.43 8.56 5.76
C LYS A 473 -19.70 9.27 5.33
N THR A 474 -20.45 9.86 6.26
CA THR A 474 -21.65 10.65 6.01
C THR A 474 -21.39 11.73 4.96
N THR A 475 -20.27 12.46 5.08
CA THR A 475 -19.90 13.54 4.14
C THR A 475 -19.38 13.02 2.79
N TYR A 476 -18.42 12.09 2.80
CA TYR A 476 -17.60 11.77 1.63
C TYR A 476 -17.95 10.45 0.93
N CYS A 477 -18.93 9.68 1.43
CA CYS A 477 -19.29 8.42 0.79
C CYS A 477 -19.65 8.61 -0.70
N VAL A 478 -19.22 7.63 -1.49
CA VAL A 478 -19.49 7.47 -2.93
C VAL A 478 -19.90 6.03 -3.26
N ASN A 479 -20.33 5.30 -2.22
CA ASN A 479 -20.80 3.91 -2.28
C ASN A 479 -19.79 2.94 -2.91
N CYS A 480 -18.49 3.10 -2.61
CA CYS A 480 -17.41 2.31 -3.23
C CYS A 480 -17.33 0.84 -2.78
N GLY A 481 -18.13 0.40 -1.80
CA GLY A 481 -18.16 -0.98 -1.33
C GLY A 481 -17.04 -1.39 -0.37
N ALA A 482 -15.99 -0.57 -0.17
CA ALA A 482 -14.82 -0.97 0.61
C ALA A 482 -15.15 -1.33 2.06
N CYS A 483 -15.98 -0.54 2.75
CA CYS A 483 -16.34 -0.82 4.13
C CYS A 483 -17.34 -1.99 4.30
N GLU A 484 -18.17 -2.28 3.29
CA GLU A 484 -19.05 -3.46 3.26
C GLU A 484 -18.23 -4.76 3.20
N ALA A 485 -17.12 -4.74 2.44
CA ALA A 485 -16.21 -5.88 2.36
C ALA A 485 -15.63 -6.26 3.73
N GLU A 486 -15.38 -5.29 4.60
CA GLU A 486 -14.80 -5.49 5.95
C GLU A 486 -15.80 -5.97 7.00
N CYS A 487 -17.10 -5.95 6.72
CA CYS A 487 -18.12 -6.37 7.69
C CYS A 487 -18.13 -7.90 7.84
N PRO A 488 -17.78 -8.48 9.00
CA PRO A 488 -17.68 -9.93 9.16
C PRO A 488 -19.03 -10.63 9.25
N THR A 489 -20.10 -9.92 9.62
CA THR A 489 -21.45 -10.47 9.83
C THR A 489 -22.43 -10.11 8.71
N ASN A 490 -21.95 -9.49 7.63
CA ASN A 490 -22.78 -8.99 6.53
C ASN A 490 -23.88 -8.00 6.95
N ALA A 491 -23.76 -7.37 8.12
CA ALA A 491 -24.72 -6.40 8.63
C ALA A 491 -24.74 -5.05 7.88
N LEU A 492 -23.74 -4.77 7.01
CA LEU A 492 -23.58 -3.48 6.34
C LEU A 492 -23.74 -3.66 4.83
N TYR A 493 -24.66 -2.90 4.24
CA TYR A 493 -24.84 -2.76 2.80
C TYR A 493 -24.60 -1.30 2.41
N VAL A 494 -23.88 -1.04 1.32
CA VAL A 494 -23.66 0.33 0.84
C VAL A 494 -24.32 0.65 -0.50
N LEU A 495 -25.02 -0.30 -1.11
CA LEU A 495 -25.70 -0.13 -2.39
C LEU A 495 -27.19 -0.46 -2.28
N PRO A 496 -28.09 0.34 -2.88
CA PRO A 496 -27.82 1.64 -3.54
C PRO A 496 -27.49 2.77 -2.56
N SER A 497 -27.82 2.60 -1.27
CA SER A 497 -27.52 3.52 -0.17
C SER A 497 -27.00 2.73 1.03
N VAL A 498 -26.45 3.41 2.02
CA VAL A 498 -26.04 2.74 3.26
C VAL A 498 -27.26 2.20 4.01
N LYS A 499 -27.19 0.94 4.44
CA LYS A 499 -28.12 0.28 5.36
C LYS A 499 -27.37 -0.64 6.31
N ILE A 500 -27.73 -0.60 7.58
CA ILE A 500 -27.15 -1.41 8.64
C ILE A 500 -28.26 -2.21 9.31
N ASP A 501 -28.12 -3.54 9.27
CA ASP A 501 -28.96 -4.45 10.03
C ASP A 501 -28.46 -4.51 11.48
N GLY A 502 -29.23 -3.90 12.39
CA GLY A 502 -28.91 -3.86 13.82
C GLY A 502 -28.88 -5.24 14.48
N ASN A 503 -29.62 -6.22 13.97
CA ASN A 503 -29.66 -7.56 14.55
C ASN A 503 -28.39 -8.37 14.22
N LEU A 504 -27.75 -8.07 13.08
CA LEU A 504 -26.52 -8.73 12.64
C LEU A 504 -25.26 -7.97 13.05
N CYS A 505 -25.37 -6.68 13.36
CA CYS A 505 -24.23 -5.82 13.68
C CYS A 505 -23.69 -6.14 15.08
N THR A 506 -22.40 -6.50 15.16
CA THR A 506 -21.71 -6.77 16.44
C THR A 506 -20.96 -5.56 16.99
N HIS A 507 -21.14 -4.38 16.38
CA HIS A 507 -20.42 -3.13 16.72
C HIS A 507 -18.88 -3.25 16.74
N CYS A 508 -18.32 -4.21 15.99
CA CYS A 508 -16.88 -4.51 15.97
C CYS A 508 -16.00 -3.35 15.45
N GLY A 509 -16.58 -2.42 14.68
CA GLY A 509 -15.87 -1.24 14.17
C GLY A 509 -14.94 -1.48 12.97
N ASN A 510 -14.81 -2.71 12.43
CA ASN A 510 -13.95 -2.99 11.27
C ASN A 510 -14.22 -2.06 10.08
N CYS A 511 -15.49 -1.80 9.79
CA CYS A 511 -15.93 -0.90 8.73
C CYS A 511 -15.56 0.58 8.95
N LEU A 512 -15.16 0.96 10.18
CA LEU A 512 -14.66 2.28 10.56
C LEU A 512 -13.12 2.32 10.60
N TYR A 513 -12.44 1.24 11.01
CA TYR A 513 -11.00 1.26 11.28
C TYR A 513 -10.11 0.73 10.14
N PHE A 514 -10.67 0.12 9.08
CA PHE A 514 -9.90 -0.45 7.96
C PHE A 514 -9.03 0.55 7.18
N VAL A 515 -9.27 1.86 7.33
CA VAL A 515 -8.48 2.92 6.73
C VAL A 515 -8.45 4.14 7.64
N GLU A 516 -7.39 4.94 7.54
CA GLU A 516 -7.32 6.28 8.13
C GLU A 516 -8.59 7.09 7.81
N LYS A 517 -9.17 7.75 8.82
CA LYS A 517 -10.48 8.45 8.76
C LYS A 517 -11.69 7.58 8.43
N GLY A 518 -11.53 6.26 8.31
CA GLY A 518 -12.59 5.30 8.04
C GLY A 518 -13.23 5.39 6.65
N CYS A 519 -12.76 6.29 5.79
CA CYS A 519 -13.25 6.42 4.42
C CYS A 519 -12.08 6.65 3.46
N LEU A 520 -11.98 5.81 2.42
CA LEU A 520 -10.93 5.94 1.40
C LEU A 520 -11.02 7.28 0.64
N VAL A 521 -12.23 7.82 0.44
CA VAL A 521 -12.42 9.14 -0.19
C VAL A 521 -11.90 10.23 0.74
N ALA A 522 -12.28 10.22 2.02
CA ALA A 522 -11.83 11.20 3.00
C ALA A 522 -10.29 11.19 3.15
N LYS A 523 -9.68 10.00 3.11
CA LYS A 523 -8.21 9.84 3.05
C LYS A 523 -7.62 10.42 1.76
N SER A 524 -8.21 10.12 0.61
CA SER A 524 -7.72 10.63 -0.68
C SER A 524 -7.82 12.16 -0.75
N LEU A 525 -8.94 12.73 -0.32
CA LEU A 525 -9.21 14.17 -0.39
C LEU A 525 -8.50 14.99 0.71
N GLN A 526 -7.79 14.34 1.63
CA GLN A 526 -7.01 15.05 2.64
C GLN A 526 -5.94 15.89 1.96
N MET A 527 -5.98 17.21 2.15
CA MET A 527 -4.88 18.07 1.74
C MET A 527 -3.63 17.62 2.49
N ALA A 528 -2.50 17.52 1.78
CA ALA A 528 -1.23 17.34 2.46
C ALA A 528 -1.02 18.56 3.36
N GLU A 529 -0.68 18.37 4.63
CA GLU A 529 -0.33 19.44 5.56
C GLU A 529 1.05 20.04 5.24
N GLY A 530 1.32 20.28 3.96
CA GLY A 530 2.61 20.70 3.43
C GLY A 530 2.42 21.29 2.05
N GLY A 531 2.05 22.56 2.00
CA GLY A 531 1.91 23.27 0.73
C GLY A 531 1.61 24.75 0.86
N ARG A 532 0.54 25.15 1.56
CA ARG A 532 0.09 26.57 1.55
C ARG A 532 -0.54 27.09 2.85
N ASN A 533 -0.19 26.52 4.00
CA ASN A 533 -0.56 27.07 5.31
C ASN A 533 0.64 27.11 6.26
N MET A 534 1.67 27.89 5.90
CA MET A 534 2.60 28.48 6.87
C MET A 534 1.95 29.68 7.58
N GLY A 535 0.76 29.46 8.14
CA GLY A 535 -0.04 30.47 8.80
C GLY A 535 -1.25 29.83 9.46
N LYS A 536 -1.15 29.59 10.77
CA LYS A 536 -2.20 29.06 11.68
C LYS A 536 -2.45 27.54 11.63
N MET A 537 -1.39 26.73 11.81
CA MET A 537 -1.54 25.53 12.67
C MET A 537 -1.47 26.00 14.12
N SER A 538 -2.31 25.44 15.00
CA SER A 538 -2.23 25.70 16.45
C SER A 538 -0.78 25.53 16.92
N ARG A 539 -0.23 26.57 17.54
CA ARG A 539 1.17 26.64 17.97
C ARG A 539 1.52 25.67 19.11
N ASP A 540 0.57 24.89 19.63
CA ASP A 540 0.68 24.33 20.99
C ASP A 540 0.80 22.80 21.12
N SER A 541 0.93 22.00 20.05
CA SER A 541 1.23 20.56 20.27
C SER A 541 2.69 20.37 20.70
N LYS A 542 2.87 20.06 22.00
CA LYS A 542 4.16 19.71 22.61
C LYS A 542 4.83 18.48 21.97
N LEU A 543 4.10 17.68 21.19
CA LEU A 543 4.58 16.47 20.53
C LEU A 543 5.00 16.69 19.06
N LYS A 544 4.95 17.93 18.56
CA LYS A 544 5.34 18.26 17.18
C LYS A 544 6.79 17.84 16.88
N GLY A 545 6.94 17.01 15.85
CA GLY A 545 8.25 16.48 15.44
C GLY A 545 8.73 15.28 16.27
N PHE A 546 7.81 14.48 16.81
CA PHE A 546 8.12 13.29 17.63
C PHE A 546 9.06 12.27 16.95
N GLY A 547 8.95 12.09 15.62
CA GLY A 547 9.79 11.15 14.84
C GLY A 547 10.97 11.80 14.10
N ARG A 548 11.40 13.01 14.49
CA ARG A 548 12.40 13.80 13.75
C ARG A 548 13.81 13.17 13.68
N TYR A 549 14.10 12.19 14.54
CA TYR A 549 15.39 11.49 14.61
C TYR A 549 15.43 10.20 13.75
N LEU A 550 14.43 9.96 12.89
CA LEU A 550 14.26 8.70 12.18
C LEU A 550 14.19 7.55 13.20
N THR A 551 14.92 6.44 12.99
CA THR A 551 14.97 5.30 13.92
C THR A 551 16.29 5.21 14.69
N PHE A 552 17.17 6.21 14.58
CA PHE A 552 18.51 6.20 15.17
C PHE A 552 18.57 7.05 16.44
N GLY A 553 19.14 6.50 17.50
CA GLY A 553 19.38 7.21 18.76
C GLY A 553 20.73 7.93 18.78
N LEU A 554 20.90 8.82 19.75
CA LEU A 554 22.19 9.44 20.07
C LEU A 554 23.06 8.41 20.79
N ARG A 555 24.12 7.94 20.13
CA ARG A 555 25.00 6.88 20.63
C ARG A 555 26.30 7.46 21.18
N ASP A 556 26.88 6.78 22.15
CA ASP A 556 28.10 7.23 22.82
C ASP A 556 29.34 7.19 21.95
N ASP A 557 29.47 6.21 21.06
CA ASP A 557 30.51 6.16 20.04
C ASP A 557 30.39 7.33 19.05
N TRP A 558 29.16 7.70 18.65
CA TRP A 558 28.92 8.83 17.74
C TRP A 558 29.21 10.17 18.42
N LEU A 559 28.74 10.34 19.66
CA LEU A 559 29.00 11.53 20.45
C LEU A 559 30.49 11.69 20.74
N SER A 560 31.19 10.61 21.11
CA SER A 560 32.63 10.61 21.32
C SER A 560 33.38 11.00 20.04
N GLY A 561 33.01 10.40 18.89
CA GLY A 561 33.58 10.77 17.59
C GLY A 561 33.41 12.24 17.27
N PHE A 562 32.20 12.78 17.49
CA PHE A 562 31.92 14.20 17.29
C PHE A 562 32.73 15.10 18.24
N LEU A 563 32.77 14.79 19.54
CA LEU A 563 33.49 15.61 20.51
C LEU A 563 35.01 15.60 20.30
N ASN A 564 35.56 14.55 19.68
CA ASN A 564 36.99 14.47 19.35
C ASN A 564 37.39 15.42 18.21
N ASN A 565 36.57 15.53 17.16
CA ASN A 565 36.82 16.42 16.02
C ASN A 565 35.56 17.21 15.57
N PRO A 566 35.03 18.13 16.40
CA PRO A 566 33.71 18.72 16.19
C PRO A 566 33.59 19.63 14.96
N GLU A 567 34.72 20.12 14.43
CA GLU A 567 34.73 21.01 13.26
C GLU A 567 34.65 20.23 11.95
N GLU A 568 35.31 19.07 11.85
CA GLU A 568 35.40 18.29 10.61
C GLU A 568 34.54 17.02 10.63
N TRP A 569 33.94 16.63 11.76
CA TRP A 569 33.22 15.36 11.91
C TRP A 569 32.12 15.13 10.87
N PHE A 570 31.42 16.18 10.42
CA PHE A 570 30.39 16.04 9.38
C PHE A 570 30.95 15.74 7.98
N ALA A 571 32.23 16.05 7.73
CA ALA A 571 32.97 15.68 6.53
C ALA A 571 33.68 14.33 6.71
N GLU A 572 34.16 14.04 7.92
CA GLU A 572 34.97 12.86 8.24
C GLU A 572 34.30 11.97 9.30
N ASN A 573 33.40 11.10 8.86
CA ASN A 573 32.82 10.04 9.69
C ASN A 573 32.45 8.81 8.86
N ASN A 574 32.25 7.68 9.53
CA ASN A 574 31.91 6.39 8.90
C ASN A 574 30.41 6.08 8.96
N LEU A 575 29.54 7.07 9.15
CA LEU A 575 28.09 6.89 9.24
C LEU A 575 27.41 7.01 7.88
N GLY A 576 26.34 6.25 7.66
CA GLY A 576 25.51 6.38 6.47
C GLY A 576 24.72 7.69 6.45
N ASN A 577 24.31 8.16 5.27
CA ASN A 577 23.61 9.43 5.07
C ASN A 577 22.43 9.68 6.03
N LYS A 578 21.62 8.64 6.31
CA LYS A 578 20.47 8.73 7.23
C LYS A 578 20.86 8.78 8.71
N GLN A 579 21.99 8.18 9.08
CA GLN A 579 22.55 8.27 10.44
C GLN A 579 23.10 9.68 10.68
N ILE A 580 23.78 10.27 9.69
CA ILE A 580 24.26 11.67 9.75
C ILE A 580 23.07 12.64 9.88
N GLU A 581 22.00 12.44 9.10
CA GLU A 581 20.77 13.24 9.19
C GLU A 581 20.18 13.20 10.60
N SER A 582 20.07 12.01 11.22
CA SER A 582 19.59 11.84 12.59
C SER A 582 20.53 12.47 13.63
N MET A 583 21.84 12.22 13.52
CA MET A 583 22.83 12.77 14.45
C MET A 583 22.84 14.29 14.45
N LYS A 584 22.67 14.92 13.29
CA LYS A 584 22.53 16.39 13.18
C LYS A 584 21.38 16.90 14.05
N VAL A 585 20.23 16.24 14.01
CA VAL A 585 19.04 16.66 14.78
C VAL A 585 19.27 16.45 16.28
N TRP A 586 19.90 15.34 16.68
CA TRP A 586 20.27 15.10 18.08
C TRP A 586 21.24 16.14 18.63
N LEU A 587 22.31 16.46 17.90
CA LEU A 587 23.29 17.49 18.31
C LEU A 587 22.67 18.88 18.37
N LEU A 588 21.74 19.19 17.47
CA LEU A 588 21.02 20.47 17.46
C LEU A 588 20.10 20.60 18.68
N ASP A 589 19.29 19.57 18.97
CA ASP A 589 18.39 19.58 20.13
C ASP A 589 19.17 19.46 21.47
N ALA A 590 20.38 18.91 21.46
CA ALA A 590 21.30 18.94 22.61
C ALA A 590 22.06 20.28 22.76
N GLU A 591 21.88 21.22 21.82
CA GLU A 591 22.56 22.52 21.74
C GLU A 591 24.09 22.43 21.57
N LEU A 592 24.58 21.33 21.00
CA LEU A 592 26.00 21.12 20.73
C LEU A 592 26.43 21.70 19.37
N ILE A 593 25.49 21.92 18.45
CA ILE A 593 25.76 22.57 17.16
C ILE A 593 24.70 23.62 16.82
N THR A 594 25.08 24.57 15.95
CA THR A 594 24.17 25.51 15.31
C THR A 594 23.47 24.87 14.09
N LYS A 595 22.49 25.57 13.51
CA LYS A 595 21.79 25.13 12.28
C LYS A 595 22.76 24.91 11.10
N ASP A 596 23.85 25.67 11.09
CA ASP A 596 24.93 25.64 10.10
C ASP A 596 26.00 24.59 10.41
N LYS A 597 25.73 23.67 11.35
CA LYS A 597 26.60 22.56 11.77
C LYS A 597 27.90 22.99 12.46
N LEU A 598 27.98 24.23 12.95
CA LEU A 598 29.14 24.70 13.69
C LEU A 598 29.01 24.34 15.18
N PRO A 599 30.08 23.87 15.86
CA PRO A 599 30.02 23.54 17.28
C PRO A 599 29.77 24.78 18.14
N THR A 600 28.93 24.64 19.17
CA THR A 600 28.61 25.71 20.11
C THR A 600 29.68 25.83 21.23
N PRO A 601 29.71 26.95 21.99
CA PRO A 601 30.52 27.03 23.20
C PRO A 601 30.21 25.91 24.20
N LEU A 602 28.93 25.49 24.26
CA LEU A 602 28.51 24.35 25.07
C LEU A 602 29.20 23.06 24.66
N ALA A 603 29.37 22.79 23.35
CA ALA A 603 30.06 21.59 22.89
C ALA A 603 31.53 21.53 23.35
N LYS A 604 32.23 22.67 23.42
CA LYS A 604 33.59 22.74 23.95
C LYS A 604 33.63 22.40 25.44
N ASN A 605 32.68 22.93 26.22
CA ASN A 605 32.57 22.63 27.65
C ASN A 605 32.20 21.16 27.89
N ILE A 606 31.24 20.63 27.12
CA ILE A 606 30.80 19.24 27.19
C ILE A 606 31.93 18.29 26.81
N ARG A 607 32.80 18.62 25.85
CA ARG A 607 34.01 17.84 25.54
C ARG A 607 34.91 17.69 26.76
N GLU A 608 35.26 18.79 27.43
CA GLU A 608 36.12 18.76 28.62
C GLU A 608 35.50 17.94 29.76
N ILE A 609 34.18 18.08 29.97
CA ILE A 609 33.45 17.30 30.98
C ILE A 609 33.38 15.83 30.57
N TYR A 610 33.13 15.51 29.30
CA TYR A 610 32.99 14.15 28.80
C TYR A 610 34.28 13.34 29.01
N LEU A 611 35.44 13.97 28.83
CA LEU A 611 36.75 13.35 29.03
C LEU A 611 37.05 13.00 30.51
N ARG A 612 36.48 13.75 31.47
CA ARG A 612 36.76 13.58 32.91
C ARG A 612 35.62 12.88 33.67
N HIS A 613 34.39 13.20 33.31
CA HIS A 613 33.13 12.82 33.96
C HIS A 613 32.05 12.55 32.90
N LYS A 614 32.23 11.46 32.14
CA LYS A 614 31.32 11.03 31.07
C LYS A 614 29.84 11.04 31.44
N ASN A 615 29.49 10.53 32.63
CA ASN A 615 28.10 10.46 33.08
C ASN A 615 27.50 11.85 33.32
N LEU A 616 28.27 12.77 33.89
CA LEU A 616 27.86 14.16 34.07
C LEU A 616 27.64 14.86 32.71
N ALA A 617 28.50 14.60 31.72
CA ALA A 617 28.30 15.13 30.37
C ALA A 617 26.97 14.64 29.75
N TRP A 618 26.64 13.36 29.92
CA TRP A 618 25.38 12.79 29.45
C TRP A 618 24.15 13.32 30.20
N GLU A 619 24.25 13.59 31.50
CA GLU A 619 23.19 14.25 32.28
C GLU A 619 22.91 15.66 31.77
N LEU A 620 23.95 16.44 31.47
CA LEU A 620 23.82 17.79 30.91
C LEU A 620 23.18 17.76 29.51
N ILE A 621 23.60 16.83 28.65
CA ILE A 621 22.99 16.62 27.33
C ILE A 621 21.51 16.25 27.48
N TRP A 622 21.19 15.35 28.40
CA TRP A 622 19.82 14.90 28.65
C TRP A 622 18.92 16.03 29.14
N ALA A 623 19.44 16.94 29.98
CA ALA A 623 18.72 18.13 30.42
C ALA A 623 18.34 19.04 29.24
N ASN A 624 19.23 19.26 28.28
CA ASN A 624 18.90 20.03 27.07
C ASN A 624 17.89 19.30 26.18
N LEU A 625 18.04 17.98 26.02
CA LEU A 625 17.09 17.18 25.26
C LEU A 625 15.68 17.20 25.86
N TYR A 626 15.52 17.29 27.18
CA TYR A 626 14.20 17.47 27.79
C TYR A 626 13.48 18.74 27.26
N TYR A 627 14.20 19.84 27.10
CA TYR A 627 13.61 21.09 26.62
C TYR A 627 13.40 21.12 25.11
N ASN A 628 14.26 20.46 24.33
CA ASN A 628 14.28 20.63 22.87
C ASN A 628 13.74 19.41 22.09
N SER A 629 13.76 18.21 22.69
CA SER A 629 13.33 16.95 22.09
C SER A 629 11.93 16.54 22.55
N PRO A 630 10.91 16.49 21.66
CA PRO A 630 9.56 16.08 22.02
C PRO A 630 9.49 14.64 22.55
N VAL A 631 10.30 13.73 21.99
CA VAL A 631 10.29 12.32 22.41
C VAL A 631 10.93 12.14 23.79
N CYS A 632 12.01 12.87 24.10
CA CYS A 632 12.63 12.83 25.42
C CYS A 632 11.75 13.51 26.46
N ARG A 633 11.16 14.67 26.12
CA ARG A 633 10.20 15.37 26.97
C ARG A 633 9.01 14.50 27.32
N PHE A 634 8.38 13.89 26.31
CA PHE A 634 7.26 12.98 26.51
C PHE A 634 7.63 11.84 27.48
N PHE A 635 8.79 11.19 27.29
CA PHE A 635 9.23 10.10 28.17
C PHE A 635 9.41 10.57 29.62
N ILE A 636 9.97 11.77 29.82
CA ILE A 636 10.18 12.33 31.16
C ILE A 636 8.84 12.70 31.82
N GLU A 637 7.93 13.33 31.08
CA GLU A 637 6.65 13.85 31.60
C GLU A 637 5.57 12.78 31.78
N ASN A 638 5.63 11.65 31.06
CA ASN A 638 4.51 10.69 31.00
C ASN A 638 4.86 9.27 31.48
N ILE A 639 6.14 8.95 31.67
CA ILE A 639 6.55 7.65 32.24
C ILE A 639 6.98 7.89 33.68
N GLU A 640 6.28 7.30 34.64
CA GLU A 640 6.57 7.49 36.06
C GLU A 640 7.80 6.69 36.51
N TRP A 641 8.40 7.10 37.61
CA TRP A 641 9.53 6.37 38.19
C TRP A 641 9.09 4.99 38.70
N ASN A 642 9.95 4.00 38.48
CA ASN A 642 9.77 2.58 38.78
C ASN A 642 8.68 1.88 37.94
N GLU A 643 8.15 2.52 36.89
CA GLU A 643 7.28 1.86 35.94
C GLU A 643 8.07 1.08 34.87
N ILE A 644 7.44 -0.01 34.42
CA ILE A 644 7.84 -0.77 33.24
C ILE A 644 6.71 -0.61 32.23
N LYS A 645 7.05 -0.17 31.01
CA LYS A 645 6.10 0.00 29.91
C LYS A 645 6.60 -0.68 28.65
N SER A 646 5.72 -1.38 27.95
CA SER A 646 6.01 -1.96 26.65
C SER A 646 5.98 -0.88 25.56
N VAL A 647 6.66 -1.14 24.43
CA VAL A 647 6.57 -0.25 23.25
C VAL A 647 5.13 -0.04 22.81
N LYS A 648 4.29 -1.08 22.92
CA LYS A 648 2.89 -1.01 22.51
C LYS A 648 2.12 -0.05 23.40
N GLU A 649 2.27 -0.17 24.72
CA GLU A 649 1.64 0.73 25.69
C GLU A 649 2.06 2.18 25.45
N ILE A 650 3.36 2.44 25.25
CA ILE A 650 3.84 3.79 25.00
C ILE A 650 3.34 4.33 23.65
N THR A 651 3.24 3.47 22.63
CA THR A 651 2.68 3.85 21.32
C THR A 651 1.23 4.30 21.47
N GLU A 652 0.45 3.57 22.27
CA GLU A 652 -0.93 3.91 22.61
C GLU A 652 -1.00 5.24 23.38
N MET A 653 -0.15 5.44 24.40
CA MET A 653 -0.08 6.70 25.16
C MET A 653 0.23 7.93 24.28
N VAL A 654 1.18 7.82 23.35
CA VAL A 654 1.50 8.94 22.43
C VAL A 654 0.32 9.21 21.49
N ALA A 655 -0.31 8.15 20.97
CA ALA A 655 -1.49 8.28 20.10
C ALA A 655 -2.71 8.88 20.85
N GLU A 656 -2.80 8.66 22.16
CA GLU A 656 -3.82 9.24 23.03
C GLU A 656 -3.60 10.73 23.32
N LEU A 657 -2.34 11.18 23.38
CA LEU A 657 -1.97 12.58 23.61
C LEU A 657 -2.07 13.43 22.34
N ASP A 658 -1.65 12.90 21.18
CA ASP A 658 -1.76 13.59 19.89
C ASP A 658 -2.02 12.60 18.75
N ASN A 659 -3.30 12.50 18.37
CA ASN A 659 -3.77 11.60 17.32
C ASN A 659 -3.46 12.08 15.89
N THR A 660 -2.86 13.26 15.73
CA THR A 660 -2.38 13.75 14.43
C THR A 660 -1.04 13.10 14.04
N ILE A 661 -0.34 12.53 15.02
CA ILE A 661 0.94 11.85 14.80
C ILE A 661 0.70 10.44 14.29
N SER A 662 1.15 10.15 13.06
CA SER A 662 1.01 8.81 12.49
C SER A 662 1.72 7.74 13.33
N GLU A 663 1.15 6.53 13.41
CA GLU A 663 1.76 5.39 14.13
C GLU A 663 3.20 5.11 13.68
N ARG A 664 3.49 5.32 12.40
CA ARG A 664 4.86 5.21 11.86
C ARG A 664 5.80 6.25 12.50
N THR A 665 5.35 7.48 12.65
CA THR A 665 6.11 8.57 13.29
C THR A 665 6.34 8.27 14.77
N ILE A 666 5.33 7.75 15.47
CA ILE A 666 5.45 7.32 16.87
C ILE A 666 6.49 6.22 17.02
N LYS A 667 6.36 5.13 16.24
CA LYS A 667 7.31 4.01 16.21
C LYS A 667 8.74 4.47 15.89
N SER A 668 8.89 5.42 14.96
CA SER A 668 10.19 6.01 14.62
C SER A 668 10.79 6.74 15.82
N GLY A 669 10.03 7.64 16.45
CA GLY A 669 10.45 8.37 17.65
C GLY A 669 10.83 7.43 18.79
N LEU A 670 9.97 6.47 19.14
CA LEU A 670 10.27 5.49 20.19
C LEU A 670 11.50 4.65 19.87
N SER A 671 11.67 4.21 18.61
CA SER A 671 12.87 3.50 18.18
C SER A 671 14.14 4.32 18.39
N SER A 672 14.12 5.62 18.06
CA SER A 672 15.27 6.51 18.28
C SER A 672 15.59 6.67 19.77
N LEU A 673 14.59 6.91 20.61
CA LEU A 673 14.75 7.03 22.06
C LEU A 673 15.33 5.74 22.68
N PHE A 674 14.80 4.59 22.29
CA PHE A 674 15.23 3.30 22.82
C PHE A 674 16.66 2.98 22.37
N ASN A 675 17.03 3.33 21.13
CA ASN A 675 18.42 3.23 20.70
C ASN A 675 19.34 4.14 21.54
N THR A 676 18.90 5.37 21.86
CA THR A 676 19.69 6.26 22.73
C THR A 676 19.95 5.59 24.08
N PHE A 677 18.94 4.97 24.68
CA PHE A 677 19.10 4.22 25.93
C PHE A 677 19.97 2.96 25.81
N GLU A 678 19.84 2.20 24.72
CA GLU A 678 20.64 0.98 24.50
C GLU A 678 22.14 1.27 24.29
N PHE A 679 22.47 2.40 23.67
CA PHE A 679 23.82 2.75 23.19
C PHE A 679 24.42 3.99 23.87
N SER A 680 23.93 4.38 25.05
CA SER A 680 24.51 5.45 25.86
C SER A 680 24.50 5.10 27.36
N PRO A 681 25.28 5.81 28.19
CA PRO A 681 25.23 5.70 29.65
C PRO A 681 23.85 5.99 30.25
N LEU A 682 22.94 6.68 29.53
CA LEU A 682 21.58 7.00 30.00
C LEU A 682 20.78 5.75 30.39
N GLY A 683 20.97 4.63 29.67
CA GLY A 683 20.29 3.38 29.97
C GLY A 683 20.97 2.56 31.06
N LYS A 684 22.21 2.12 30.82
CA LYS A 684 22.88 1.15 31.72
C LYS A 684 23.44 1.77 33.00
N GLU A 685 24.05 2.94 32.91
CA GLU A 685 24.81 3.54 34.02
C GLU A 685 23.91 4.47 34.85
N LEU A 686 23.19 5.37 34.18
CA LEU A 686 22.31 6.37 34.79
C LEU A 686 20.88 5.86 35.04
N LYS A 687 20.52 4.71 34.46
CA LYS A 687 19.23 4.01 34.67
C LYS A 687 17.98 4.86 34.40
N ILE A 688 18.09 5.85 33.50
CA ILE A 688 16.98 6.73 33.09
C ILE A 688 15.97 5.96 32.24
N GLY A 689 16.45 5.04 31.39
CA GLY A 689 15.60 4.13 30.62
C GLY A 689 16.33 2.83 30.34
N ILE A 690 16.06 1.80 31.13
CA ILE A 690 16.65 0.47 30.92
C ILE A 690 15.79 -0.27 29.90
N ILE A 691 16.38 -0.71 28.80
CA ILE A 691 15.69 -1.50 27.78
C ILE A 691 15.84 -3.00 28.08
N GLU A 692 14.72 -3.67 28.28
CA GLU A 692 14.62 -5.12 28.47
C GLU A 692 13.90 -5.74 27.26
N LYS A 693 14.25 -6.99 26.91
CA LYS A 693 13.69 -7.70 25.74
C LYS A 693 13.12 -9.04 26.19
N GLU A 694 11.83 -9.25 25.91
CA GLU A 694 11.19 -10.56 26.05
C GLU A 694 10.62 -10.99 24.70
N GLY A 695 11.20 -12.04 24.11
CA GLY A 695 10.85 -12.49 22.76
C GLY A 695 11.07 -11.40 21.70
N ARG A 696 9.99 -10.95 21.05
CA ARG A 696 10.00 -9.89 20.03
C ARG A 696 9.62 -8.51 20.57
N GLU A 697 9.18 -8.42 21.82
CA GLU A 697 8.72 -7.17 22.44
C GLU A 697 9.85 -6.52 23.25
N ARG A 698 9.84 -5.19 23.30
CA ARG A 698 10.79 -4.40 24.09
C ARG A 698 10.03 -3.67 25.18
N TYR A 699 10.63 -3.62 26.36
CA TYR A 699 10.14 -2.89 27.52
C TYR A 699 11.16 -1.82 27.89
N VAL A 700 10.67 -0.68 28.37
CA VAL A 700 11.51 0.35 29.00
C VAL A 700 11.13 0.48 30.46
N LYS A 701 12.16 0.53 31.30
CA LYS A 701 12.04 0.68 32.75
C LYS A 701 12.76 1.94 33.21
N LYS A 702 12.04 2.86 33.83
CA LYS A 702 12.59 4.12 34.36
C LYS A 702 12.87 3.94 35.84
N LEU A 703 14.14 3.79 36.27
CA LEU A 703 14.47 3.51 37.67
C LEU A 703 14.94 4.75 38.42
N ALA A 704 14.37 5.01 39.60
CA ALA A 704 14.87 6.07 40.46
C ALA A 704 16.23 5.65 41.05
N GLN A 705 17.31 6.33 40.68
CA GLN A 705 18.56 6.28 41.42
C GLN A 705 18.67 7.46 42.39
N THR A 706 19.26 7.17 43.55
CA THR A 706 19.51 8.04 44.72
C THR A 706 20.42 9.26 44.45
N ILE A 707 20.70 9.59 43.19
CA ILE A 707 21.60 10.67 42.77
C ILE A 707 20.83 11.90 42.22
N PHE A 708 19.52 11.77 41.94
CA PHE A 708 18.67 12.90 41.52
C PHE A 708 18.24 13.85 42.67
N THR A 709 18.96 13.86 43.80
CA THR A 709 18.76 14.84 44.88
C THR A 709 19.14 16.26 44.49
N HIS A 710 19.99 16.46 43.46
CA HIS A 710 20.32 17.81 42.98
C HIS A 710 19.28 18.40 42.00
N CYS A 711 18.48 17.58 41.31
CA CYS A 711 17.42 18.10 40.42
C CYS A 711 16.08 18.36 41.12
N ARG A 712 15.85 17.81 42.32
CA ARG A 712 14.69 18.18 43.15
C ARG A 712 14.72 19.66 43.58
N LEU A 713 15.90 20.26 43.67
CA LEU A 713 16.03 21.70 43.92
C LEU A 713 15.56 22.54 42.72
N HIS A 714 15.70 22.06 41.49
CA HIS A 714 15.32 22.82 40.30
C HIS A 714 13.82 22.76 39.97
N THR A 715 13.14 21.65 40.29
CA THR A 715 11.68 21.54 40.10
C THR A 715 10.89 22.26 41.20
N ALA A 716 11.46 22.40 42.40
CA ALA A 716 10.86 23.20 43.48
C ALA A 716 11.04 24.72 43.27
N PHE A 717 12.19 25.16 42.75
CA PHE A 717 12.46 26.59 42.51
C PHE A 717 11.62 27.20 41.37
N ILE A 718 11.24 26.40 40.37
CA ILE A 718 10.48 26.88 39.19
C ILE A 718 8.97 27.01 39.48
N ARG A 719 8.43 26.29 40.48
CA ARG A 719 7.04 26.50 40.94
C ARG A 719 6.85 27.75 41.81
N GLN A 720 7.93 28.36 42.30
CA GLN A 720 7.86 29.58 43.13
C GLN A 720 8.01 30.89 42.35
N GLN A 721 8.35 30.86 41.06
CA GLN A 721 8.40 32.06 40.19
C GLN A 721 7.21 32.18 39.23
N SER A 722 6.14 31.41 39.44
CA SER A 722 4.86 31.53 38.72
C SER A 722 3.66 31.72 39.66
N MET A 723 3.92 32.31 40.83
CA MET A 723 2.94 33.09 41.62
C MET A 723 3.38 34.54 41.66
#